data_AF-A0A8F4J9P4-F1
#
_entry.id   AF-A0A8F4J9P4-F1
#
_cell.length_a   1.000
_cell.length_b   1.000
_cell.length_c   1.000
_cell.angle_alpha   90.00
_cell.angle_beta   90.00
_cell.angle_gamma   90.00
#
_symmetry.space_group_name_H-M   'P 1'
#
loop_
_entity.id
_entity.type
_entity.pdbx_description
1 polymer ?
#
loop_
_entity_poly.entity_id
_entity_poly.type
_entity_poly.pdbx_seq_one_letter_code
_entity_poly.pdbx_strand_id
1 'polypeptide(L)'
;MTATRRTPKGSGAKKKPAARSTSKRPPARKPTAAPRARKAAAPPPKPSVTSRVLASLAAASRGHGADFAGLLLVVVGLVAGLGVYGRAGGPAGRGMATLMGTLFGAARVLAPPVLVALGVLLVRGAPAPPEADPDDPTLVAEEVDLDQVDHPFARLALGSFLLAVAGMGLLHLFRQAPDLGAGRDAVADSAGYVGAVIGGPLHGALGQVGAGLLLAAIGFAGALVVTRTTISAVVGSAAGGVAKGARPVGGAARRAVGQLFQIGGQSDAAEADGEDLTFTGPAIDLRDGVEPTGIAPGFYDQDTDVDPDAPAAAPKRARKPKAAVPVPDPDVPPEQLEISLPPGTQPSNWKLPPSKLLDRSGSQAVDRTAVEETGRRLEHALAEHGVETRLVGMTVGPTVTRFELELGPGVKVARVTSLHKDIAYAMATPDVRILAPIPGKQAIGVEIPNVRKQLVTVGDILMSAEARAATHPLEVAIGRDIDGKAILANLAAMPHILIAGATGAGKSSCLNSLLTSILMRSTPDQVRMILVDPKRVEMGQYNKLPHLLTEVVTVPKKAANALAWAVREMERRYDLLAECGFRDITGFNAAFDRGDLNDPNAELLGPDAESVTTYERMPFILVVIDELADLMMVAARDVEESICRLAQMARAVGIHLVIATQRPSVNVITGLIKANVPARLAFAVSSATDSRVILDQTGAERLLGKGDMLLLGPSSSVAQRVQGSWVTEEEVRNIAAFWKRQTPDLVYAPDVQGSDDDASGAPGLGSGSGGGSGSAGGDSDDDLVAQATELVVRSQLGSTSMLQRKLRVGFARAGRLMDELEERGVVGPSTGSKAREVLMTPEELDGGGQGGGGDDLPAGAPVAAPTEDSF
;
A
#
# COMPACT_ATOMS: atom_id res chain seq x y z
N MET A 1 44.42 35.67 50.59
CA MET A 1 44.14 35.30 52.00
C MET A 1 43.01 34.28 51.98
N THR A 2 43.25 32.99 52.26
CA THR A 2 43.12 32.38 53.61
C THR A 2 41.79 32.78 54.27
N ALA A 3 40.74 31.96 54.20
CA ALA A 3 40.54 30.68 54.88
C ALA A 3 40.63 30.79 56.42
N THR A 4 39.56 30.41 57.12
CA THR A 4 39.64 29.62 58.36
C THR A 4 38.31 28.96 58.71
N ARG A 5 38.40 27.87 59.49
CA ARG A 5 37.40 26.84 59.71
C ARG A 5 37.36 26.55 61.21
N ARG A 6 36.18 26.38 61.82
CA ARG A 6 36.05 25.82 63.19
C ARG A 6 34.88 24.82 63.30
N THR A 7 35.28 23.55 63.36
CA THR A 7 34.57 22.40 63.97
C THR A 7 35.16 22.20 65.40
N PRO A 8 34.88 21.17 66.26
CA PRO A 8 34.36 19.82 65.97
C PRO A 8 33.50 19.10 67.07
N LYS A 9 33.40 17.76 66.92
CA LYS A 9 32.75 16.69 67.73
C LYS A 9 31.36 16.27 67.21
N GLY A 10 31.01 14.98 67.14
CA GLY A 10 31.76 13.75 67.48
C GLY A 10 31.21 12.49 66.78
N SER A 11 31.92 11.37 66.87
CA SER A 11 31.68 10.12 66.13
C SER A 11 30.40 9.37 66.53
N GLY A 12 29.76 8.70 65.55
CA GLY A 12 28.53 7.91 65.76
C GLY A 12 28.73 6.48 66.29
N ALA A 13 27.62 5.81 66.59
CA ALA A 13 27.55 4.40 66.98
C ALA A 13 26.23 3.74 66.51
N LYS A 14 26.27 2.42 66.25
CA LYS A 14 25.12 1.58 65.85
C LYS A 14 24.43 0.93 67.07
N LYS A 15 23.09 0.76 67.07
CA LYS A 15 22.37 -0.54 67.25
C LYS A 15 20.81 -0.39 67.30
N LYS A 16 20.12 -1.51 67.02
CA LYS A 16 18.64 -1.78 66.98
C LYS A 16 18.07 -2.04 68.42
N PRO A 17 16.84 -2.61 68.70
CA PRO A 17 15.70 -3.08 67.87
C PRO A 17 14.24 -2.90 68.43
N ALA A 18 13.25 -3.54 67.75
CA ALA A 18 11.92 -4.04 68.22
C ALA A 18 10.74 -3.02 68.34
N ALA A 19 9.44 -3.39 68.25
CA ALA A 19 8.79 -4.72 68.24
C ALA A 19 7.49 -4.81 67.37
N ARG A 20 7.00 -6.05 67.14
CA ARG A 20 5.66 -6.39 66.59
C ARG A 20 4.62 -6.56 67.71
N SER A 21 3.34 -6.29 67.47
CA SER A 21 2.22 -6.91 68.20
C SER A 21 0.92 -6.98 67.37
N THR A 22 0.17 -8.09 67.50
CA THR A 22 -0.98 -8.45 66.66
C THR A 22 -2.33 -8.37 67.40
N SER A 23 -3.33 -7.71 66.79
CA SER A 23 -4.76 -7.63 67.19
C SER A 23 -5.51 -6.81 66.11
N LYS A 24 -6.77 -7.05 65.67
CA LYS A 24 -7.82 -8.08 65.92
C LYS A 24 -8.77 -8.13 64.70
N ARG A 25 -9.70 -9.11 64.65
CA ARG A 25 -10.87 -9.21 63.73
C ARG A 25 -12.06 -9.78 64.55
N PRO A 26 -13.36 -9.68 64.17
CA PRO A 26 -14.10 -8.79 63.24
C PRO A 26 -15.06 -7.82 64.02
N PRO A 27 -16.01 -7.12 63.37
CA PRO A 27 -17.38 -7.67 63.28
C PRO A 27 -18.04 -7.50 61.88
N ALA A 28 -19.33 -7.87 61.76
CA ALA A 28 -19.97 -8.29 60.50
C ALA A 28 -20.99 -7.31 59.87
N ARG A 29 -21.23 -7.57 58.57
CA ARG A 29 -22.35 -7.20 57.67
C ARG A 29 -23.54 -6.39 58.24
N LYS A 30 -23.94 -5.35 57.49
CA LYS A 30 -25.35 -5.01 57.19
C LYS A 30 -25.51 -4.72 55.68
N PRO A 31 -26.74 -4.77 55.12
CA PRO A 31 -26.96 -5.47 53.85
C PRO A 31 -26.87 -4.62 52.57
N THR A 32 -26.60 -5.31 51.47
CA THR A 32 -26.71 -4.82 50.09
C THR A 32 -28.15 -4.50 49.72
N ALA A 33 -28.42 -3.27 49.26
CA ALA A 33 -29.66 -2.92 48.59
C ALA A 33 -29.66 -3.42 47.13
N ALA A 34 -30.80 -3.91 46.66
CA ALA A 34 -30.95 -4.49 45.32
C ALA A 34 -30.75 -3.45 44.19
N PRO A 35 -30.28 -3.87 42.99
CA PRO A 35 -30.11 -2.96 41.86
C PRO A 35 -31.49 -2.51 41.33
N ARG A 36 -31.73 -1.20 41.32
CA ARG A 36 -32.88 -0.62 40.61
C ARG A 36 -32.70 -0.81 39.11
N ALA A 37 -33.66 -1.48 38.47
CA ALA A 37 -33.73 -1.60 37.02
C ALA A 37 -33.76 -0.21 36.36
N ARG A 38 -32.78 0.08 35.49
CA ARG A 38 -32.84 1.23 34.57
C ARG A 38 -33.93 0.93 33.53
N LYS A 39 -34.99 1.74 33.50
CA LYS A 39 -35.93 1.75 32.37
C LYS A 39 -35.16 2.06 31.09
N ALA A 40 -35.39 1.27 30.03
CA ALA A 40 -34.87 1.57 28.71
C ALA A 40 -35.40 2.94 28.23
N ALA A 41 -34.52 3.78 27.71
CA ALA A 41 -34.92 5.00 27.04
C ALA A 41 -35.60 4.64 25.70
N ALA A 42 -36.66 5.36 25.35
CA ALA A 42 -37.32 5.19 24.05
C ALA A 42 -36.37 5.62 22.91
N PRO A 43 -36.40 4.95 21.74
CA PRO A 43 -35.58 5.35 20.60
C PRO A 43 -35.97 6.75 20.10
N PRO A 44 -35.01 7.55 19.60
CA PRO A 44 -35.30 8.89 19.09
C PRO A 44 -36.24 8.84 17.86
N PRO A 45 -37.08 9.87 17.65
CA PRO A 45 -38.00 9.91 16.52
C PRO A 45 -37.25 9.90 15.19
N LYS A 46 -37.77 9.13 14.21
CA LYS A 46 -37.14 8.98 12.89
C LYS A 46 -37.04 10.36 12.19
N PRO A 47 -35.86 10.75 11.66
CA PRO A 47 -35.70 12.04 11.00
C PRO A 47 -36.61 12.16 9.77
N SER A 48 -37.26 13.31 9.64
CA SER A 48 -38.10 13.67 8.50
C SER A 48 -37.35 13.54 7.16
N VAL A 49 -38.06 13.35 6.06
CA VAL A 49 -37.44 13.28 4.72
C VAL A 49 -36.61 14.54 4.43
N THR A 50 -37.12 15.71 4.82
CA THR A 50 -36.40 16.99 4.69
C THR A 50 -35.10 17.02 5.49
N SER A 51 -35.10 16.58 6.75
CA SER A 51 -33.87 16.56 7.57
C SER A 51 -32.84 15.54 7.08
N ARG A 52 -33.26 14.40 6.51
CA ARG A 52 -32.35 13.45 5.83
C ARG A 52 -31.73 14.03 4.56
N VAL A 53 -32.50 14.74 3.75
CA VAL A 53 -31.97 15.44 2.55
C VAL A 53 -31.02 16.57 2.97
N LEU A 54 -31.36 17.36 3.98
CA LEU A 54 -30.49 18.43 4.49
C LEU A 54 -29.19 17.87 5.10
N ALA A 55 -29.26 16.74 5.81
CA ALA A 55 -28.09 16.06 6.35
C ALA A 55 -27.20 15.47 5.24
N SER A 56 -27.76 14.90 4.17
CA SER A 56 -26.97 14.39 3.04
C SER A 56 -26.34 15.51 2.20
N LEU A 57 -27.01 16.66 2.05
CA LEU A 57 -26.44 17.87 1.45
C LEU A 57 -25.31 18.47 2.31
N ALA A 58 -25.50 18.51 3.63
CA ALA A 58 -24.48 18.96 4.57
C ALA A 58 -23.28 18.00 4.64
N ALA A 59 -23.47 16.69 4.50
CA ALA A 59 -22.39 15.72 4.39
C ALA A 59 -21.62 15.90 3.07
N ALA A 60 -22.34 16.04 1.94
CA ALA A 60 -21.74 16.22 0.61
C ALA A 60 -20.96 17.55 0.41
N SER A 61 -21.01 18.47 1.38
CA SER A 61 -20.33 19.77 1.36
C SER A 61 -19.25 19.95 2.43
N ARG A 62 -19.10 19.00 3.37
CA ARG A 62 -17.98 18.98 4.33
C ARG A 62 -16.67 18.70 3.59
N GLY A 63 -15.60 19.36 3.99
CA GLY A 63 -14.29 19.35 3.31
C GLY A 63 -14.05 20.56 2.39
N HIS A 64 -15.08 21.13 1.76
CA HIS A 64 -14.95 22.30 0.88
C HIS A 64 -15.32 23.64 1.54
N GLY A 65 -15.49 23.69 2.86
CA GLY A 65 -15.96 24.88 3.58
C GLY A 65 -15.08 26.12 3.37
N ALA A 66 -13.75 25.97 3.43
CA ALA A 66 -12.80 27.05 3.17
C ALA A 66 -12.79 27.49 1.69
N ASP A 67 -12.87 26.53 0.77
CA ASP A 67 -12.97 26.77 -0.68
C ASP A 67 -14.23 27.58 -1.02
N PHE A 68 -15.39 27.21 -0.48
CA PHE A 68 -16.65 27.93 -0.70
C PHE A 68 -16.66 29.30 -0.03
N ALA A 69 -16.15 29.44 1.20
CA ALA A 69 -16.05 30.72 1.88
C ALA A 69 -15.13 31.69 1.13
N GLY A 70 -13.98 31.21 0.65
CA GLY A 70 -13.03 31.99 -0.14
C GLY A 70 -13.58 32.37 -1.52
N LEU A 71 -14.25 31.44 -2.22
CA LEU A 71 -14.92 31.72 -3.50
C LEU A 71 -16.05 32.75 -3.33
N LEU A 72 -16.85 32.64 -2.26
CA LEU A 72 -17.88 33.62 -1.93
C LEU A 72 -17.28 35.01 -1.67
N LEU A 73 -16.18 35.09 -0.91
CA LEU A 73 -15.43 36.33 -0.68
C LEU A 73 -14.89 36.96 -1.97
N VAL A 74 -14.39 36.16 -2.92
CA VAL A 74 -13.99 36.64 -4.25
C VAL A 74 -15.19 37.20 -5.02
N VAL A 75 -16.32 36.50 -5.05
CA VAL A 75 -17.53 36.97 -5.76
C VAL A 75 -18.08 38.26 -5.15
N VAL A 76 -18.17 38.33 -3.81
CA VAL A 76 -18.60 39.54 -3.08
C VAL A 76 -17.64 40.70 -3.36
N GLY A 77 -16.32 40.45 -3.37
CA GLY A 77 -15.31 41.44 -3.73
C GLY A 77 -15.45 41.96 -5.16
N LEU A 78 -15.69 41.07 -6.14
CA LEU A 78 -15.92 41.45 -7.54
C LEU A 78 -17.21 42.26 -7.73
N VAL A 79 -18.32 41.86 -7.09
CA VAL A 79 -19.59 42.60 -7.12
C VAL A 79 -19.48 43.96 -6.43
N ALA A 80 -18.76 44.02 -5.29
CA ALA A 80 -18.45 45.29 -4.63
C ALA A 80 -17.59 46.20 -5.52
N GLY A 81 -16.61 45.65 -6.24
CA GLY A 81 -15.79 46.39 -7.21
C GLY A 81 -16.60 46.94 -8.39
N LEU A 82 -17.52 46.15 -8.94
CA LEU A 82 -18.48 46.58 -9.96
C LEU A 82 -19.39 47.73 -9.46
N GLY A 83 -19.72 47.75 -8.17
CA GLY A 83 -20.46 48.84 -7.53
C GLY A 83 -19.61 50.10 -7.26
N VAL A 84 -18.41 49.92 -6.69
CA VAL A 84 -17.53 51.01 -6.22
C VAL A 84 -16.78 51.71 -7.36
N TYR A 85 -16.26 50.95 -8.33
CA TYR A 85 -15.48 51.50 -9.45
C TYR A 85 -16.34 51.69 -10.71
N GLY A 86 -17.08 50.65 -11.11
CA GLY A 86 -17.71 50.59 -12.43
C GLY A 86 -19.13 51.16 -12.52
N ARG A 87 -19.79 51.42 -11.38
CA ARG A 87 -21.24 51.72 -11.28
C ARG A 87 -22.17 50.69 -11.97
N ALA A 88 -21.66 49.50 -12.30
CA ALA A 88 -22.31 48.51 -13.16
C ALA A 88 -22.96 47.33 -12.42
N GLY A 89 -22.75 47.21 -11.10
CA GLY A 89 -23.23 46.08 -10.27
C GLY A 89 -24.74 46.10 -9.89
N GLY A 90 -25.60 46.74 -10.68
CA GLY A 90 -27.04 46.81 -10.42
C GLY A 90 -27.45 47.52 -9.11
N PRO A 91 -28.68 47.31 -8.60
CA PRO A 91 -29.11 47.77 -7.29
C PRO A 91 -28.26 47.23 -6.13
N ALA A 92 -27.90 45.95 -6.13
CA ALA A 92 -27.16 45.33 -5.04
C ALA A 92 -25.72 45.85 -4.93
N GLY A 93 -25.01 46.00 -6.06
CA GLY A 93 -23.66 46.60 -6.09
C GLY A 93 -23.65 48.06 -5.67
N ARG A 94 -24.69 48.84 -6.03
CA ARG A 94 -24.86 50.22 -5.53
C ARG A 94 -25.14 50.26 -4.02
N GLY A 95 -25.96 49.34 -3.51
CA GLY A 95 -26.18 49.15 -2.08
C GLY A 95 -24.88 48.84 -1.34
N MET A 96 -24.10 47.88 -1.84
CA MET A 96 -22.80 47.49 -1.29
C MET A 96 -21.79 48.65 -1.30
N ALA A 97 -21.71 49.42 -2.39
CA ALA A 97 -20.84 50.59 -2.50
C ALA A 97 -21.25 51.75 -1.56
N THR A 98 -22.53 51.84 -1.21
CA THR A 98 -23.08 52.80 -0.23
C THR A 98 -22.77 52.32 1.19
N LEU A 99 -22.98 51.04 1.49
CA LEU A 99 -22.68 50.42 2.78
C LEU A 99 -21.17 50.43 3.09
N MET A 100 -20.31 50.15 2.11
CA MET A 100 -18.86 50.32 2.26
C MET A 100 -18.46 51.79 2.37
N GLY A 101 -19.19 52.71 1.72
CA GLY A 101 -18.97 54.15 1.88
C GLY A 101 -19.34 54.68 3.27
N THR A 102 -20.37 54.11 3.90
CA THR A 102 -20.76 54.47 5.28
C THR A 102 -19.86 53.83 6.33
N LEU A 103 -19.38 52.61 6.12
CA LEU A 103 -18.47 51.92 7.04
C LEU A 103 -17.00 52.38 6.94
N PHE A 104 -16.51 52.65 5.72
CA PHE A 104 -15.07 52.88 5.46
C PHE A 104 -14.76 54.23 4.79
N GLY A 105 -15.77 55.07 4.52
CA GLY A 105 -15.58 56.41 3.93
C GLY A 105 -14.82 56.36 2.59
N ALA A 106 -13.77 57.17 2.47
CA ALA A 106 -12.90 57.20 1.30
C ALA A 106 -12.15 55.86 1.06
N ALA A 107 -11.88 55.08 2.11
CA ALA A 107 -11.18 53.80 2.01
C ALA A 107 -12.03 52.68 1.38
N ARG A 108 -13.31 52.92 1.05
CA ARG A 108 -14.15 52.00 0.26
C ARG A 108 -13.50 51.57 -1.06
N VAL A 109 -12.58 52.38 -1.60
CA VAL A 109 -11.80 52.12 -2.82
C VAL A 109 -10.80 50.98 -2.63
N LEU A 110 -10.48 50.58 -1.40
CA LEU A 110 -9.59 49.43 -1.09
C LEU A 110 -10.35 48.16 -0.68
N ALA A 111 -11.62 48.26 -0.27
CA ALA A 111 -12.36 47.12 0.25
C ALA A 111 -12.59 45.99 -0.80
N PRO A 112 -12.95 46.26 -2.06
CA PRO A 112 -13.09 45.22 -3.09
C PRO A 112 -11.84 44.34 -3.31
N PRO A 113 -10.63 44.89 -3.58
CA PRO A 113 -9.43 44.08 -3.79
C PRO A 113 -8.97 43.37 -2.51
N VAL A 114 -9.21 43.95 -1.33
CA VAL A 114 -8.92 43.27 -0.05
C VAL A 114 -9.81 42.04 0.14
N LEU A 115 -11.11 42.11 -0.17
CA LEU A 115 -12.01 40.95 -0.11
C LEU A 115 -11.61 39.86 -1.11
N VAL A 116 -11.24 40.24 -2.34
CA VAL A 116 -10.72 39.28 -3.33
C VAL A 116 -9.40 38.65 -2.86
N ALA A 117 -8.47 39.43 -2.33
CA ALA A 117 -7.20 38.93 -1.81
C ALA A 117 -7.40 37.99 -0.60
N LEU A 118 -8.29 38.33 0.33
CA LEU A 118 -8.63 37.50 1.48
C LEU A 118 -9.29 36.18 1.04
N GLY A 119 -10.21 36.23 0.08
CA GLY A 119 -10.82 35.03 -0.50
C GLY A 119 -9.81 34.12 -1.20
N VAL A 120 -8.87 34.70 -1.95
CA VAL A 120 -7.75 33.97 -2.59
C VAL A 120 -6.76 33.40 -1.56
N LEU A 121 -6.51 34.08 -0.44
CA LEU A 121 -5.66 33.58 0.64
C LEU A 121 -6.30 32.42 1.40
N LEU A 122 -7.61 32.51 1.71
CA LEU A 122 -8.38 31.40 2.30
C LEU A 122 -8.35 30.16 1.40
N VAL A 123 -8.51 30.34 0.09
CA VAL A 123 -8.39 29.29 -0.95
C VAL A 123 -6.98 28.70 -1.06
N ARG A 124 -5.93 29.48 -0.78
CA ARG A 124 -4.53 29.03 -0.87
C ARG A 124 -4.01 28.34 0.39
N GLY A 125 -4.75 28.43 1.50
CA GLY A 125 -4.36 27.90 2.81
C GLY A 125 -3.43 28.84 3.55
N ALA A 126 -3.82 29.22 4.77
CA ALA A 126 -2.87 29.75 5.75
C ALA A 126 -1.95 28.61 6.23
N PRO A 127 -0.68 28.88 6.58
CA PRO A 127 0.18 27.87 7.19
C PRO A 127 -0.45 27.37 8.50
N ALA A 128 -0.35 26.07 8.76
CA ALA A 128 -0.79 25.49 10.02
C ALA A 128 -0.07 26.18 11.19
N PRO A 129 -0.76 26.48 12.31
CA PRO A 129 -0.09 26.94 13.52
C PRO A 129 0.88 25.85 14.02
N PRO A 130 2.00 26.21 14.65
CA PRO A 130 2.95 25.25 15.17
C PRO A 130 2.30 24.33 16.20
N GLU A 131 2.73 23.07 16.23
CA GLU A 131 2.22 22.01 17.09
C GLU A 131 2.21 22.44 18.57
N ALA A 132 1.11 22.16 19.26
CA ALA A 132 0.98 22.38 20.70
C ALA A 132 1.78 21.31 21.48
N ASP A 133 2.26 21.71 22.65
CA ASP A 133 3.06 20.91 23.57
C ASP A 133 2.31 19.61 23.98
N PRO A 134 2.90 18.39 23.82
CA PRO A 134 2.18 17.12 24.03
C PRO A 134 1.77 16.81 25.48
N ASP A 135 2.03 17.68 26.45
CA ASP A 135 1.81 17.46 27.89
C ASP A 135 0.67 18.31 28.53
N ASP A 136 -0.23 18.96 27.76
CA ASP A 136 -1.41 19.65 28.32
C ASP A 136 -2.61 18.70 28.54
N PRO A 137 -3.01 18.40 29.79
CA PRO A 137 -4.07 17.43 30.10
C PRO A 137 -5.49 18.04 30.04
N THR A 138 -5.69 19.27 29.54
CA THR A 138 -6.99 19.96 29.62
C THR A 138 -7.87 19.89 28.37
N LEU A 139 -7.40 19.30 27.27
CA LEU A 139 -8.16 19.16 26.01
C LEU A 139 -8.60 17.72 25.73
N VAL A 140 -9.49 17.18 26.56
CA VAL A 140 -10.26 15.97 26.21
C VAL A 140 -11.50 16.37 25.42
N ALA A 141 -11.34 16.56 24.11
CA ALA A 141 -12.45 16.58 23.17
C ALA A 141 -12.72 15.14 22.69
N GLU A 142 -13.99 14.69 22.76
CA GLU A 142 -14.38 13.38 22.25
C GLU A 142 -14.26 13.33 20.72
N GLU A 143 -13.16 12.77 20.20
CA GLU A 143 -13.10 12.31 18.81
C GLU A 143 -13.97 11.06 18.65
N VAL A 144 -15.23 11.28 18.26
CA VAL A 144 -16.16 10.20 17.90
C VAL A 144 -15.92 9.81 16.44
N ASP A 145 -15.36 8.62 16.23
CA ASP A 145 -15.24 7.96 14.91
C ASP A 145 -16.57 8.00 14.13
N LEU A 146 -16.62 8.81 13.07
CA LEU A 146 -17.78 8.94 12.18
C LEU A 146 -17.40 9.04 10.69
N ASP A 147 -16.31 8.41 10.29
CA ASP A 147 -15.87 8.27 8.89
C ASP A 147 -16.67 7.23 8.07
N GLN A 148 -17.92 6.93 8.49
CA GLN A 148 -18.81 6.01 7.77
C GLN A 148 -19.91 6.75 7.01
N VAL A 149 -20.08 6.32 5.75
CA VAL A 149 -21.10 6.72 4.77
C VAL A 149 -20.81 8.01 3.97
N ASP A 150 -19.72 7.96 3.21
CA ASP A 150 -19.55 8.77 2.00
C ASP A 150 -20.65 8.38 0.98
N HIS A 151 -21.61 9.26 0.68
CA HIS A 151 -22.69 9.00 -0.30
C HIS A 151 -22.31 9.53 -1.70
N PRO A 152 -21.69 8.72 -2.60
CA PRO A 152 -21.22 9.21 -3.89
C PRO A 152 -22.35 9.75 -4.78
N PHE A 153 -23.54 9.15 -4.71
CA PHE A 153 -24.73 9.61 -5.40
C PHE A 153 -25.21 11.00 -4.95
N ALA A 154 -25.20 11.28 -3.64
CA ALA A 154 -25.63 12.57 -3.12
C ALA A 154 -24.69 13.71 -3.57
N ARG A 155 -23.37 13.46 -3.56
CA ARG A 155 -22.38 14.43 -4.06
C ARG A 155 -22.49 14.66 -5.57
N LEU A 156 -22.65 13.59 -6.36
CA LEU A 156 -22.81 13.71 -7.82
C LEU A 156 -24.13 14.41 -8.19
N ALA A 157 -25.22 14.14 -7.47
CA ALA A 157 -26.50 14.83 -7.65
C ALA A 157 -26.40 16.32 -7.29
N LEU A 158 -25.76 16.68 -6.17
CA LEU A 158 -25.57 18.08 -5.77
C LEU A 158 -24.68 18.85 -6.76
N GLY A 159 -23.54 18.27 -7.14
CA GLY A 159 -22.62 18.90 -8.09
C GLY A 159 -23.22 19.09 -9.48
N SER A 160 -23.93 18.08 -10.00
CA SER A 160 -24.64 18.19 -11.29
C SER A 160 -25.84 19.14 -11.24
N PHE A 161 -26.56 19.21 -10.12
CA PHE A 161 -27.62 20.21 -9.89
C PHE A 161 -27.08 21.65 -9.91
N LEU A 162 -25.98 21.93 -9.22
CA LEU A 162 -25.34 23.25 -9.22
C LEU A 162 -24.84 23.65 -10.62
N LEU A 163 -24.26 22.70 -11.37
CA LEU A 163 -23.86 22.91 -12.77
C LEU A 163 -25.05 23.20 -13.68
N ALA A 164 -26.17 22.49 -13.53
CA ALA A 164 -27.38 22.70 -14.31
C ALA A 164 -28.02 24.08 -14.01
N VAL A 165 -28.12 24.46 -12.74
CA VAL A 165 -28.59 25.78 -12.28
C VAL A 165 -27.73 26.90 -12.86
N ALA A 166 -26.41 26.78 -12.76
CA ALA A 166 -25.46 27.74 -13.33
C ALA A 166 -25.57 27.84 -14.86
N GLY A 167 -25.63 26.70 -15.54
CA GLY A 167 -25.72 26.62 -17.00
C GLY A 167 -27.00 27.24 -17.56
N MET A 168 -28.17 26.92 -16.97
CA MET A 168 -29.46 27.51 -17.38
C MET A 168 -29.52 29.02 -17.11
N GLY A 169 -29.03 29.47 -15.94
CA GLY A 169 -28.95 30.89 -15.62
C GLY A 169 -28.02 31.67 -16.56
N LEU A 170 -26.84 31.12 -16.89
CA LEU A 170 -25.93 31.73 -17.85
C LEU A 170 -26.53 31.76 -19.26
N LEU A 171 -27.18 30.68 -19.71
CA LEU A 171 -27.83 30.63 -21.03
C LEU A 171 -28.95 31.69 -21.16
N HIS A 172 -29.71 31.94 -20.08
CA HIS A 172 -30.69 33.02 -20.02
C HIS A 172 -30.04 34.41 -20.20
N LEU A 173 -28.95 34.68 -19.46
CA LEU A 173 -28.18 35.94 -19.56
C LEU A 173 -27.50 36.14 -20.92
N PHE A 174 -27.01 35.07 -21.56
CA PHE A 174 -26.33 35.13 -22.86
C PHE A 174 -27.31 35.36 -24.01
N ARG A 175 -28.53 34.81 -23.95
CA ARG A 175 -29.54 34.98 -25.00
C ARG A 175 -30.42 36.21 -24.84
N GLN A 176 -30.23 37.02 -23.79
CA GLN A 176 -31.11 38.15 -23.43
C GLN A 176 -32.59 37.73 -23.45
N ALA A 177 -32.87 36.56 -22.87
CA ALA A 177 -34.17 35.94 -22.94
C ALA A 177 -35.23 36.77 -22.18
N PRO A 178 -36.47 36.83 -22.67
CA PRO A 178 -37.50 37.69 -22.09
C PRO A 178 -37.94 37.22 -20.71
N ASP A 179 -38.49 38.17 -19.93
CA ASP A 179 -39.06 37.90 -18.61
C ASP A 179 -40.24 36.91 -18.65
N LEU A 180 -40.56 36.34 -17.48
CA LEU A 180 -41.56 35.29 -17.25
C LEU A 180 -42.99 35.58 -17.75
N GLY A 181 -43.27 36.80 -18.20
CA GLY A 181 -44.55 37.20 -18.81
C GLY A 181 -44.62 37.04 -20.34
N ALA A 182 -43.55 36.63 -21.02
CA ALA A 182 -43.55 36.41 -22.46
C ALA A 182 -44.30 35.12 -22.87
N GLY A 183 -44.78 35.08 -24.11
CA GLY A 183 -45.54 33.95 -24.66
C GLY A 183 -44.75 32.63 -24.63
N ARG A 184 -45.48 31.51 -24.50
CA ARG A 184 -44.90 30.17 -24.28
C ARG A 184 -43.80 29.80 -25.26
N ASP A 185 -43.95 30.16 -26.53
CA ASP A 185 -43.01 29.82 -27.60
C ASP A 185 -41.69 30.60 -27.46
N ALA A 186 -41.75 31.88 -27.10
CA ALA A 186 -40.56 32.71 -26.85
C ALA A 186 -39.77 32.26 -25.60
N VAL A 187 -40.43 31.63 -24.62
CA VAL A 187 -39.75 31.02 -23.47
C VAL A 187 -39.13 29.67 -23.85
N ALA A 188 -39.75 28.90 -24.76
CA ALA A 188 -39.26 27.61 -25.22
C ALA A 188 -37.96 27.70 -26.05
N ASP A 189 -37.82 28.71 -26.92
CA ASP A 189 -36.60 28.96 -27.70
C ASP A 189 -35.43 29.53 -26.85
N SER A 190 -35.71 29.84 -25.58
CA SER A 190 -34.76 30.41 -24.62
C SER A 190 -34.20 29.36 -23.65
N ALA A 191 -33.66 29.77 -22.50
CA ALA A 191 -33.21 28.86 -21.43
C ALA A 191 -34.37 28.24 -20.60
N GLY A 192 -35.60 28.29 -21.14
CA GLY A 192 -36.82 27.81 -20.49
C GLY A 192 -37.23 28.62 -19.24
N TYR A 193 -38.39 28.27 -18.68
CA TYR A 193 -38.89 28.88 -17.45
C TYR A 193 -37.91 28.73 -16.28
N VAL A 194 -37.16 27.62 -16.21
CA VAL A 194 -36.16 27.39 -15.16
C VAL A 194 -35.01 28.40 -15.27
N GLY A 195 -34.48 28.63 -16.48
CA GLY A 195 -33.48 29.66 -16.74
C GLY A 195 -33.98 31.07 -16.43
N ALA A 196 -35.24 31.38 -16.72
CA ALA A 196 -35.85 32.68 -16.41
C ALA A 196 -36.07 32.90 -14.90
N VAL A 197 -36.55 31.88 -14.16
CA VAL A 197 -36.71 31.95 -12.69
C VAL A 197 -35.36 32.14 -11.97
N ILE A 198 -34.28 31.54 -12.49
CA ILE A 198 -32.94 31.66 -11.89
C ILE A 198 -32.24 32.95 -12.36
N GLY A 199 -32.21 33.19 -13.66
CA GLY A 199 -31.42 34.26 -14.28
C GLY A 199 -32.04 35.65 -14.17
N GLY A 200 -33.37 35.77 -14.30
CA GLY A 200 -34.08 37.07 -14.29
C GLY A 200 -33.90 37.85 -12.99
N PRO A 201 -34.21 37.27 -11.80
CA PRO A 201 -34.01 37.93 -10.52
C PRO A 201 -32.55 38.31 -10.25
N LEU A 202 -31.60 37.46 -10.65
CA LEU A 202 -30.16 37.75 -10.53
C LEU A 202 -29.73 38.90 -11.45
N HIS A 203 -30.22 38.94 -12.69
CA HIS A 203 -30.01 40.05 -13.62
C HIS A 203 -30.53 41.37 -13.04
N GLY A 204 -31.76 41.38 -12.52
CA GLY A 204 -32.36 42.57 -11.91
C GLY A 204 -31.62 43.06 -10.66
N ALA A 205 -31.07 42.15 -9.84
CA ALA A 205 -30.37 42.50 -8.61
C ALA A 205 -28.91 42.94 -8.82
N LEU A 206 -28.16 42.26 -9.70
CA LEU A 206 -26.70 42.40 -9.84
C LEU A 206 -26.25 43.00 -11.18
N GLY A 207 -27.17 43.21 -12.12
CA GLY A 207 -26.86 43.54 -13.51
C GLY A 207 -26.28 42.34 -14.29
N GLN A 208 -26.23 42.43 -15.61
CA GLN A 208 -25.80 41.33 -16.49
C GLN A 208 -24.42 40.77 -16.12
N VAL A 209 -23.45 41.64 -15.84
CA VAL A 209 -22.06 41.25 -15.51
C VAL A 209 -21.97 40.62 -14.11
N GLY A 210 -22.63 41.21 -13.10
CA GLY A 210 -22.62 40.68 -11.74
C GLY A 210 -23.35 39.34 -11.61
N ALA A 211 -24.48 39.18 -12.30
CA ALA A 211 -25.22 37.92 -12.37
C ALA A 211 -24.41 36.82 -13.07
N GLY A 212 -23.73 37.17 -14.18
CA GLY A 212 -22.85 36.24 -14.89
C GLY A 212 -21.67 35.73 -14.05
N LEU A 213 -21.01 36.62 -13.30
CA LEU A 213 -19.91 36.25 -12.39
C LEU A 213 -20.38 35.31 -11.25
N LEU A 214 -21.53 35.60 -10.64
CA LEU A 214 -22.09 34.76 -9.58
C LEU A 214 -22.46 33.35 -10.11
N LEU A 215 -23.13 33.27 -11.26
CA LEU A 215 -23.50 31.98 -11.85
C LEU A 215 -22.27 31.19 -12.33
N ALA A 216 -21.25 31.85 -12.87
CA ALA A 216 -19.98 31.21 -13.20
C ALA A 216 -19.28 30.62 -11.95
N ALA A 217 -19.31 31.33 -10.82
CA ALA A 217 -18.78 30.84 -9.55
C ALA A 217 -19.59 29.65 -9.00
N ILE A 218 -20.92 29.67 -9.10
CA ILE A 218 -21.79 28.53 -8.72
C ILE A 218 -21.50 27.31 -9.61
N GLY A 219 -21.31 27.51 -10.91
CA GLY A 219 -20.91 26.44 -11.83
C GLY A 219 -19.54 25.86 -11.51
N PHE A 220 -18.56 26.71 -11.18
CA PHE A 220 -17.24 26.28 -10.73
C PHE A 220 -17.30 25.49 -9.41
N ALA A 221 -18.09 25.97 -8.43
CA ALA A 221 -18.36 25.24 -7.20
C ALA A 221 -18.98 23.85 -7.45
N GLY A 222 -19.96 23.77 -8.37
CA GLY A 222 -20.54 22.49 -8.80
C GLY A 222 -19.51 21.55 -9.44
N ALA A 223 -18.60 22.07 -10.28
CA ALA A 223 -17.53 21.29 -10.89
C ALA A 223 -16.54 20.73 -9.86
N LEU A 224 -16.17 21.49 -8.82
CA LEU A 224 -15.30 21.01 -7.72
C LEU A 224 -15.96 19.85 -6.97
N VAL A 225 -17.25 19.99 -6.63
CA VAL A 225 -18.06 18.96 -5.94
C VAL A 225 -18.17 17.67 -6.77
N VAL A 226 -18.34 17.76 -8.09
CA VAL A 226 -18.32 16.59 -8.98
C VAL A 226 -16.93 15.94 -9.00
N THR A 227 -15.87 16.73 -9.19
CA THR A 227 -14.50 16.25 -9.46
C THR A 227 -13.71 15.83 -8.22
N ARG A 228 -14.20 16.10 -7.00
CA ARG A 228 -13.44 15.95 -5.73
C ARG A 228 -12.14 16.77 -5.68
N THR A 229 -12.02 17.82 -6.48
CA THR A 229 -10.81 18.67 -6.49
C THR A 229 -10.98 19.85 -5.54
N THR A 230 -9.94 20.16 -4.75
CA THR A 230 -9.86 21.43 -4.01
C THR A 230 -9.38 22.53 -4.94
N ILE A 231 -9.71 23.79 -4.63
CA ILE A 231 -9.30 24.91 -5.49
C ILE A 231 -7.76 25.03 -5.51
N SER A 232 -7.08 24.72 -4.41
CA SER A 232 -5.62 24.66 -4.32
C SER A 232 -4.99 23.64 -5.28
N ALA A 233 -5.60 22.46 -5.47
CA ALA A 233 -5.14 21.44 -6.42
C ALA A 233 -5.32 21.89 -7.88
N VAL A 234 -6.44 22.56 -8.20
CA VAL A 234 -6.70 23.12 -9.54
C VAL A 234 -5.73 24.25 -9.87
N VAL A 235 -5.47 25.16 -8.92
CA VAL A 235 -4.53 26.28 -9.11
C VAL A 235 -3.08 25.78 -9.24
N GLY A 236 -2.67 24.78 -8.46
CA GLY A 236 -1.35 24.15 -8.61
C GLY A 236 -1.17 23.46 -9.97
N SER A 237 -2.21 22.78 -10.44
CA SER A 237 -2.22 22.13 -11.77
C SER A 237 -2.20 23.15 -12.92
N ALA A 238 -2.97 24.25 -12.80
CA ALA A 238 -2.99 25.33 -13.78
C ALA A 238 -1.64 26.06 -13.87
N ALA A 239 -0.94 26.26 -12.75
CA ALA A 239 0.40 26.84 -12.73
C ALA A 239 1.44 25.98 -13.49
N GLY A 240 1.30 24.65 -13.47
CA GLY A 240 2.12 23.74 -14.28
C GLY A 240 1.66 23.62 -15.75
N GLY A 241 0.37 23.82 -16.03
CA GLY A 241 -0.24 23.58 -17.34
C GLY A 241 0.04 24.64 -18.42
N VAL A 242 0.45 25.85 -18.06
CA VAL A 242 0.71 26.94 -19.03
C VAL A 242 1.90 26.66 -19.97
N ALA A 243 2.73 25.66 -19.67
CA ALA A 243 3.93 25.33 -20.45
C ALA A 243 3.72 24.41 -21.67
N LYS A 244 2.59 23.68 -21.79
CA LYS A 244 2.34 22.77 -22.93
C LYS A 244 0.86 22.69 -23.33
N GLY A 245 0.49 23.34 -24.44
CA GLY A 245 -0.76 23.05 -25.17
C GLY A 245 -1.58 24.27 -25.59
N ALA A 246 -1.47 24.67 -26.86
CA ALA A 246 -2.49 25.45 -27.58
C ALA A 246 -2.90 24.61 -28.79
N ARG A 247 -4.18 24.38 -29.11
CA ARG A 247 -5.24 25.30 -29.58
C ARG A 247 -6.58 24.49 -29.69
N PRO A 248 -7.78 25.05 -29.97
CA PRO A 248 -8.23 26.45 -29.93
C PRO A 248 -9.62 26.65 -29.28
N VAL A 249 -9.71 27.26 -28.08
CA VAL A 249 -10.96 27.92 -27.60
C VAL A 249 -10.68 29.34 -27.04
N GLY A 250 -9.41 29.78 -27.03
CA GLY A 250 -8.96 31.01 -26.36
C GLY A 250 -9.17 32.33 -27.13
N GLY A 251 -9.93 32.35 -28.23
CA GLY A 251 -10.02 33.52 -29.13
C GLY A 251 -10.84 34.70 -28.59
N ALA A 252 -11.87 34.44 -27.78
CA ALA A 252 -12.76 35.48 -27.26
C ALA A 252 -12.30 36.03 -25.89
N ALA A 253 -11.97 35.14 -24.95
CA ALA A 253 -11.62 35.52 -23.58
C ALA A 253 -10.38 36.43 -23.49
N ARG A 254 -9.37 36.20 -24.36
CA ARG A 254 -8.11 36.97 -24.32
C ARG A 254 -8.26 38.41 -24.84
N ARG A 255 -9.26 38.70 -25.69
CA ARG A 255 -9.57 40.05 -26.16
C ARG A 255 -10.30 40.89 -25.10
N ALA A 256 -11.23 40.28 -24.35
CA ALA A 256 -11.97 40.96 -23.28
C ALA A 256 -11.07 41.40 -22.11
N VAL A 257 -10.07 40.57 -21.74
CA VAL A 257 -9.15 40.89 -20.63
C VAL A 257 -8.12 41.96 -21.03
N GLY A 258 -7.65 41.97 -22.29
CA GLY A 258 -6.72 42.99 -22.78
C GLY A 258 -7.32 44.40 -22.82
N GLN A 259 -8.60 44.52 -23.16
CA GLN A 259 -9.30 45.83 -23.20
C GLN A 259 -9.60 46.43 -21.83
N LEU A 260 -9.47 45.67 -20.73
CA LEU A 260 -9.75 46.17 -19.38
C LEU A 260 -8.54 46.82 -18.70
N PHE A 261 -7.32 46.62 -19.22
CA PHE A 261 -6.05 47.06 -18.59
C PHE A 261 -5.27 48.11 -19.38
N GLN A 262 -5.80 48.65 -20.48
CA GLN A 262 -5.23 49.79 -21.20
C GLN A 262 -6.29 50.88 -21.44
N ILE A 263 -6.54 51.69 -20.41
CA ILE A 263 -7.15 53.02 -20.54
C ILE A 263 -6.22 54.01 -19.82
N GLY A 264 -5.37 54.71 -20.58
CA GLY A 264 -4.47 55.75 -20.07
C GLY A 264 -3.36 56.16 -21.04
N GLY A 265 -3.54 57.28 -21.77
CA GLY A 265 -2.58 57.91 -22.70
C GLY A 265 -2.52 57.21 -24.07
N GLN A 266 -2.84 57.84 -25.22
CA GLN A 266 -2.16 58.97 -25.90
C GLN A 266 -0.67 58.72 -26.18
N SER A 267 -0.14 58.93 -27.39
CA SER A 267 -0.76 59.08 -28.74
C SER A 267 0.31 58.88 -29.83
N ASP A 268 -0.15 58.72 -31.07
CA ASP A 268 0.54 59.02 -32.34
C ASP A 268 1.41 57.99 -33.09
N ALA A 269 1.05 57.89 -34.37
CA ALA A 269 1.88 57.73 -35.58
C ALA A 269 2.29 56.35 -36.13
N ALA A 270 1.82 56.17 -37.38
CA ALA A 270 2.47 55.52 -38.54
C ALA A 270 2.21 54.03 -38.82
N GLU A 271 1.38 53.79 -39.84
CA GLU A 271 1.31 52.56 -40.64
C GLU A 271 2.53 52.44 -41.58
N ALA A 272 2.96 51.21 -41.84
CA ALA A 272 3.61 50.81 -43.09
C ALA A 272 3.50 49.29 -43.27
N ASP A 273 2.80 48.85 -44.32
CA ASP A 273 2.83 47.46 -44.81
C ASP A 273 4.19 47.16 -45.51
N GLY A 274 4.65 45.90 -45.51
CA GLY A 274 5.84 45.53 -46.28
C GLY A 274 6.44 44.15 -46.06
N GLU A 275 5.88 43.15 -46.76
CA GLU A 275 6.51 41.93 -47.31
C GLU A 275 7.10 40.80 -46.41
N ASP A 276 6.85 39.57 -46.85
CA ASP A 276 7.42 38.31 -46.37
C ASP A 276 8.88 38.13 -46.81
N LEU A 277 9.74 37.65 -45.91
CA LEU A 277 11.06 37.09 -46.27
C LEU A 277 11.31 35.76 -45.54
N THR A 278 11.07 34.65 -46.25
CA THR A 278 11.52 33.31 -45.87
C THR A 278 12.96 33.10 -46.34
N PHE A 279 13.86 32.69 -45.44
CA PHE A 279 15.24 32.37 -45.79
C PHE A 279 15.47 30.85 -45.81
N THR A 280 15.65 30.28 -47.00
CA THR A 280 16.04 28.88 -47.22
C THR A 280 17.48 28.81 -47.72
N GLY A 281 18.36 28.13 -46.97
CA GLY A 281 19.75 27.88 -47.40
C GLY A 281 19.85 26.67 -48.32
N PRO A 282 20.72 26.69 -49.37
CA PRO A 282 20.89 25.57 -50.29
C PRO A 282 21.82 24.48 -49.75
N ALA A 283 21.56 23.23 -50.14
CA ALA A 283 22.42 22.08 -49.90
C ALA A 283 23.44 21.89 -51.04
N ILE A 284 24.59 21.28 -50.73
CA ILE A 284 25.56 20.78 -51.72
C ILE A 284 25.78 19.30 -51.44
N ASP A 285 25.60 18.47 -52.47
CA ASP A 285 25.81 17.02 -52.45
C ASP A 285 27.05 16.69 -53.30
N LEU A 286 27.96 15.89 -52.73
CA LEU A 286 29.12 15.34 -53.42
C LEU A 286 29.42 13.96 -52.85
N ARG A 287 29.03 12.93 -53.60
CA ARG A 287 29.55 11.58 -53.49
C ARG A 287 30.51 11.34 -54.66
N ASP A 288 31.71 10.89 -54.36
CA ASP A 288 32.23 9.62 -54.88
C ASP A 288 33.46 9.21 -54.04
N GLY A 289 33.64 7.90 -53.85
CA GLY A 289 34.48 7.36 -52.78
C GLY A 289 35.86 6.88 -53.24
N VAL A 290 36.64 6.37 -52.26
CA VAL A 290 37.48 5.16 -52.32
C VAL A 290 38.17 4.96 -50.95
N GLU A 291 37.98 3.78 -50.37
CA GLU A 291 38.91 3.11 -49.44
C GLU A 291 39.51 1.91 -50.21
N PRO A 292 40.69 1.32 -49.88
CA PRO A 292 41.08 1.00 -48.50
C PRO A 292 42.59 0.95 -48.12
N THR A 293 42.84 0.79 -46.81
CA THR A 293 43.96 0.05 -46.15
C THR A 293 45.46 0.29 -46.50
N GLY A 294 46.21 0.75 -45.49
CA GLY A 294 47.21 -0.10 -44.82
C GLY A 294 48.72 0.05 -45.13
N ILE A 295 49.52 -0.33 -44.11
CA ILE A 295 50.98 -0.60 -44.10
C ILE A 295 51.93 0.60 -43.86
N ALA A 296 52.72 0.51 -42.79
CA ALA A 296 54.01 1.19 -42.55
C ALA A 296 55.15 0.15 -42.71
N PRO A 297 56.39 0.51 -43.12
CA PRO A 297 57.38 1.27 -42.32
C PRO A 297 58.07 2.39 -43.15
N GLY A 298 58.99 3.25 -42.71
CA GLY A 298 59.87 3.31 -41.54
C GLY A 298 61.34 3.01 -41.92
N PHE A 299 62.26 4.00 -41.82
CA PHE A 299 63.71 3.88 -41.46
C PHE A 299 64.56 5.15 -41.77
N TYR A 300 65.37 5.55 -40.77
CA TYR A 300 66.77 6.06 -40.78
C TYR A 300 67.21 7.26 -41.65
N ASP A 301 68.26 8.03 -41.30
CA ASP A 301 68.96 8.32 -40.02
C ASP A 301 69.84 9.56 -40.22
N GLN A 302 70.32 10.17 -39.12
CA GLN A 302 71.70 10.68 -39.09
C GLN A 302 72.26 10.78 -37.66
N ASP A 303 73.46 10.24 -37.48
CA ASP A 303 74.10 9.91 -36.21
C ASP A 303 74.79 11.07 -35.48
N THR A 304 75.14 10.85 -34.20
CA THR A 304 76.52 11.04 -33.70
C THR A 304 76.76 10.35 -32.34
N ASP A 305 77.57 9.28 -32.37
CA ASP A 305 78.55 8.72 -31.41
C ASP A 305 78.51 9.15 -29.90
N VAL A 306 78.50 8.31 -28.84
CA VAL A 306 79.06 6.95 -28.53
C VAL A 306 80.59 7.04 -28.23
N ASP A 307 81.23 6.52 -27.16
CA ASP A 307 80.97 5.39 -26.23
C ASP A 307 81.59 5.60 -24.78
N PRO A 308 82.01 4.61 -23.92
CA PRO A 308 81.40 4.45 -22.59
C PRO A 308 82.34 4.40 -21.35
N ASP A 309 81.77 4.45 -20.15
CA ASP A 309 82.16 3.56 -19.02
C ASP A 309 81.09 3.50 -17.91
N ALA A 310 81.00 2.38 -17.19
CA ALA A 310 79.92 2.01 -16.26
C ALA A 310 80.28 2.29 -14.76
N PRO A 311 79.41 2.11 -13.72
CA PRO A 311 78.10 1.46 -13.70
C PRO A 311 76.96 2.19 -12.92
N ALA A 312 75.76 1.57 -12.95
CA ALA A 312 74.51 2.11 -12.44
C ALA A 312 74.18 1.81 -10.95
N ALA A 313 73.34 2.66 -10.35
CA ALA A 313 72.53 2.31 -9.17
C ALA A 313 71.14 2.98 -9.27
N ALA A 314 70.08 2.17 -9.43
CA ALA A 314 68.71 2.67 -9.62
C ALA A 314 67.94 2.81 -8.28
N PRO A 315 67.17 3.90 -8.07
CA PRO A 315 66.21 3.95 -6.97
C PRO A 315 65.02 3.03 -7.28
N LYS A 316 64.82 2.01 -6.44
CA LYS A 316 63.70 1.06 -6.58
C LYS A 316 62.36 1.79 -6.50
N ARG A 317 61.64 1.92 -7.63
CA ARG A 317 60.24 2.35 -7.65
C ARG A 317 59.41 1.41 -6.78
N ALA A 318 58.79 1.95 -5.73
CA ALA A 318 57.85 1.22 -4.91
C ALA A 318 56.69 0.71 -5.78
N ARG A 319 56.41 -0.61 -5.74
CA ARG A 319 55.25 -1.19 -6.41
C ARG A 319 53.98 -0.56 -5.82
N LYS A 320 53.21 0.17 -6.63
CA LYS A 320 51.87 0.63 -6.24
C LYS A 320 51.01 -0.60 -5.90
N PRO A 321 50.30 -0.62 -4.75
CA PRO A 321 49.44 -1.74 -4.41
C PRO A 321 48.24 -1.80 -5.36
N LYS A 322 48.00 -2.97 -5.95
CA LYS A 322 46.72 -3.25 -6.62
C LYS A 322 45.65 -3.31 -5.54
N ALA A 323 44.69 -2.38 -5.56
CA ALA A 323 43.48 -2.55 -4.76
C ALA A 323 42.59 -3.58 -5.46
N ALA A 324 42.42 -4.74 -4.83
CA ALA A 324 41.44 -5.73 -5.26
C ALA A 324 40.07 -5.35 -4.69
N VAL A 325 39.07 -5.25 -5.57
CA VAL A 325 37.68 -5.57 -5.18
C VAL A 325 37.67 -7.05 -4.75
N PRO A 326 36.90 -7.48 -3.73
CA PRO A 326 36.91 -8.86 -3.27
C PRO A 326 36.61 -9.86 -4.41
N VAL A 327 37.68 -10.49 -4.90
CA VAL A 327 37.60 -11.59 -5.86
C VAL A 327 37.12 -12.82 -5.08
N PRO A 328 36.04 -13.50 -5.50
CA PRO A 328 35.74 -14.81 -4.94
C PRO A 328 36.85 -15.76 -5.37
N ASP A 329 37.63 -16.21 -4.39
CA ASP A 329 38.85 -16.99 -4.57
C ASP A 329 38.65 -18.18 -5.54
N PRO A 330 39.35 -18.22 -6.69
CA PRO A 330 39.14 -19.25 -7.71
C PRO A 330 39.66 -20.62 -7.30
N ASP A 331 40.53 -20.71 -6.28
CA ASP A 331 41.20 -21.95 -5.87
C ASP A 331 40.44 -22.73 -4.78
N VAL A 332 39.26 -22.25 -4.34
CA VAL A 332 38.39 -22.98 -3.40
C VAL A 332 37.42 -23.87 -4.20
N PRO A 333 37.41 -25.20 -3.98
CA PRO A 333 36.42 -26.09 -4.61
C PRO A 333 34.99 -25.62 -4.33
N PRO A 334 34.04 -25.74 -5.29
CA PRO A 334 32.64 -25.36 -5.10
C PRO A 334 31.90 -26.42 -4.26
N GLU A 335 32.38 -26.63 -3.04
CA GLU A 335 31.74 -27.49 -2.05
C GLU A 335 30.47 -26.81 -1.59
N GLN A 336 29.33 -27.39 -2.00
CA GLN A 336 28.03 -26.92 -1.60
C GLN A 336 27.85 -27.23 -0.12
N LEU A 337 27.86 -26.18 0.69
CA LEU A 337 27.63 -26.33 2.12
C LEU A 337 26.15 -26.63 2.35
N GLU A 338 25.87 -27.92 2.50
CA GLU A 338 24.69 -28.40 3.21
C GLU A 338 24.64 -27.66 4.56
N ILE A 339 23.48 -27.09 4.89
CA ILE A 339 23.29 -26.43 6.19
C ILE A 339 23.61 -27.46 7.27
N SER A 340 24.69 -27.23 8.02
CA SER A 340 25.13 -28.16 9.07
C SER A 340 24.04 -28.27 10.12
N LEU A 341 23.26 -29.35 10.05
CA LEU A 341 22.18 -29.63 10.96
C LEU A 341 22.73 -29.72 12.39
N PRO A 342 21.96 -29.31 13.42
CA PRO A 342 22.30 -29.57 14.80
C PRO A 342 22.60 -31.07 15.01
N PRO A 343 23.61 -31.44 15.82
CA PRO A 343 23.92 -32.84 16.07
C PRO A 343 22.73 -33.53 16.74
N GLY A 344 22.06 -34.42 16.00
CA GLY A 344 20.83 -35.11 16.41
C GLY A 344 19.77 -35.19 15.31
N THR A 345 19.69 -34.21 14.39
CA THR A 345 18.68 -34.21 13.32
C THR A 345 18.84 -35.43 12.40
N GLN A 346 17.75 -36.18 12.19
CA GLN A 346 17.68 -37.25 11.19
C GLN A 346 18.07 -36.71 9.80
N PRO A 347 18.92 -37.42 9.02
CA PRO A 347 19.25 -36.99 7.66
C PRO A 347 17.98 -36.99 6.80
N SER A 348 17.64 -35.85 6.21
CA SER A 348 16.45 -35.74 5.36
C SER A 348 16.59 -36.66 4.13
N ASN A 349 15.50 -37.32 3.75
CA ASN A 349 15.47 -38.17 2.54
C ASN A 349 15.67 -37.37 1.22
N TRP A 350 15.59 -36.04 1.30
CA TRP A 350 15.77 -35.10 0.21
C TRP A 350 17.24 -34.84 -0.13
N LYS A 351 17.53 -34.73 -1.43
CA LYS A 351 18.84 -34.29 -1.93
C LYS A 351 18.74 -32.84 -2.40
N LEU A 352 19.70 -32.00 -2.02
CA LEU A 352 19.77 -30.62 -2.50
C LEU A 352 20.24 -30.56 -3.97
N PRO A 353 19.83 -29.54 -4.75
CA PRO A 353 20.27 -29.38 -6.14
C PRO A 353 21.75 -28.95 -6.19
N PRO A 354 22.59 -29.53 -7.07
CA PRO A 354 24.02 -29.27 -7.08
C PRO A 354 24.34 -27.81 -7.46
N SER A 355 25.33 -27.22 -6.79
CA SER A 355 25.84 -25.84 -7.01
C SER A 355 26.13 -25.49 -8.47
N LYS A 356 26.46 -26.48 -9.31
CA LYS A 356 26.68 -26.36 -10.77
C LYS A 356 25.43 -25.99 -11.59
N LEU A 357 24.23 -25.97 -10.98
CA LEU A 357 23.01 -25.48 -11.62
C LEU A 357 22.87 -23.95 -11.61
N LEU A 358 23.80 -23.24 -10.96
CA LEU A 358 23.85 -21.78 -10.93
C LEU A 358 25.08 -21.26 -11.68
N ASP A 359 24.86 -20.26 -12.52
CA ASP A 359 25.93 -19.53 -13.18
C ASP A 359 26.60 -18.53 -12.23
N ARG A 360 27.86 -18.22 -12.50
CA ARG A 360 28.68 -17.23 -11.78
C ARG A 360 29.05 -16.08 -12.70
N SER A 361 29.07 -14.84 -12.19
CA SER A 361 29.54 -13.73 -13.01
C SER A 361 31.06 -13.82 -13.22
N GLY A 362 31.49 -13.58 -14.46
CA GLY A 362 32.91 -13.41 -14.77
C GLY A 362 33.48 -12.16 -14.11
N SER A 363 34.73 -12.22 -13.64
CA SER A 363 35.42 -11.07 -13.05
C SER A 363 35.60 -9.95 -14.09
N GLN A 364 34.96 -8.80 -13.89
CA GLN A 364 35.22 -7.62 -14.71
C GLN A 364 36.44 -6.85 -14.18
N ALA A 365 37.41 -6.58 -15.06
CA ALA A 365 38.53 -5.71 -14.74
C ALA A 365 38.07 -4.24 -14.72
N VAL A 366 38.15 -3.60 -13.56
CA VAL A 366 37.84 -2.17 -13.38
C VAL A 366 39.02 -1.32 -13.86
N ASP A 367 38.77 -0.41 -14.80
CA ASP A 367 39.72 0.63 -15.17
C ASP A 367 39.77 1.72 -14.08
N ARG A 368 40.78 1.63 -13.21
CA ARG A 368 40.96 2.57 -12.11
C ARG A 368 41.29 3.99 -12.59
N THR A 369 41.97 4.14 -13.72
CA THR A 369 42.33 5.46 -14.27
C THR A 369 41.09 6.23 -14.71
N ALA A 370 40.16 5.58 -15.42
CA ALA A 370 38.88 6.19 -15.81
C ALA A 370 38.00 6.57 -14.59
N VAL A 371 38.06 5.81 -13.49
CA VAL A 371 37.35 6.15 -12.25
C VAL A 371 37.99 7.35 -11.54
N GLU A 372 39.32 7.45 -11.49
CA GLU A 372 40.04 8.60 -10.90
C GLU A 372 39.77 9.90 -11.70
N GLU A 373 39.70 9.82 -13.02
CA GLU A 373 39.29 10.95 -13.89
C GLU A 373 37.83 11.36 -13.64
N THR A 374 36.93 10.40 -13.46
CA THR A 374 35.52 10.65 -13.10
C THR A 374 35.43 11.39 -11.75
N GLY A 375 36.27 11.03 -10.78
CA GLY A 375 36.35 11.71 -9.49
C GLY A 375 36.83 13.17 -9.60
N ARG A 376 37.86 13.44 -10.42
CA ARG A 376 38.33 14.81 -10.69
C ARG A 376 37.29 15.66 -11.42
N ARG A 377 36.53 15.06 -12.36
CA ARG A 377 35.44 15.75 -13.06
C ARG A 377 34.33 16.16 -12.10
N LEU A 378 34.00 15.33 -11.11
CA LEU A 378 33.05 15.66 -10.05
C LEU A 378 33.53 16.83 -9.19
N GLU A 379 34.81 16.81 -8.79
CA GLU A 379 35.44 17.88 -7.99
C GLU A 379 35.44 19.23 -8.74
N HIS A 380 35.75 19.22 -10.06
CA HIS A 380 35.66 20.39 -10.93
C HIS A 380 34.22 20.90 -11.09
N ALA A 381 33.26 20.01 -11.36
CA ALA A 381 31.86 20.38 -11.51
C ALA A 381 31.28 21.02 -10.23
N LEU A 382 31.69 20.55 -9.05
CA LEU A 382 31.29 21.16 -7.77
C LEU A 382 31.92 22.55 -7.57
N ALA A 383 33.19 22.72 -7.96
CA ALA A 383 33.87 24.01 -7.92
C ALA A 383 33.19 25.07 -8.83
N GLU A 384 32.77 24.70 -10.04
CA GLU A 384 32.01 25.56 -10.96
C GLU A 384 30.69 26.07 -10.34
N HIS A 385 30.04 25.27 -9.50
CA HIS A 385 28.80 25.65 -8.79
C HIS A 385 29.07 26.36 -7.44
N GLY A 386 30.33 26.77 -7.21
CA GLY A 386 30.77 27.48 -6.01
C GLY A 386 30.75 26.63 -4.74
N VAL A 387 31.02 25.33 -4.86
CA VAL A 387 31.14 24.37 -3.77
C VAL A 387 32.55 23.79 -3.77
N GLU A 388 33.42 24.34 -2.92
CA GLU A 388 34.74 23.75 -2.69
C GLU A 388 34.60 22.40 -1.98
N THR A 389 35.14 21.36 -2.60
CA THR A 389 35.22 20.00 -2.05
C THR A 389 36.60 19.42 -2.30
N ARG A 390 36.97 18.39 -1.53
CA ARG A 390 38.19 17.60 -1.72
C ARG A 390 37.83 16.12 -1.84
N LEU A 391 38.32 15.45 -2.88
CA LEU A 391 38.22 14.00 -3.00
C LEU A 391 39.17 13.30 -2.01
N VAL A 392 38.60 12.61 -1.03
CA VAL A 392 39.33 11.85 0.01
C VAL A 392 39.49 10.39 -0.38
N GLY A 393 38.47 9.80 -1.02
CA GLY A 393 38.45 8.38 -1.35
C GLY A 393 37.40 8.02 -2.40
N MET A 394 37.49 6.80 -2.91
CA MET A 394 36.54 6.24 -3.86
C MET A 394 36.35 4.75 -3.60
N THR A 395 35.10 4.28 -3.66
CA THR A 395 34.73 2.86 -3.56
C THR A 395 33.97 2.48 -4.82
N VAL A 396 34.51 1.54 -5.60
CA VAL A 396 33.87 1.05 -6.83
C VAL A 396 33.00 -0.15 -6.48
N GLY A 397 31.68 0.02 -6.57
CA GLY A 397 30.70 -1.06 -6.46
C GLY A 397 30.30 -1.63 -7.81
N PRO A 398 29.38 -2.62 -7.84
CA PRO A 398 28.94 -3.27 -9.08
C PRO A 398 28.24 -2.31 -10.07
N THR A 399 27.41 -1.41 -9.55
CA THR A 399 26.50 -0.56 -10.35
C THR A 399 26.84 0.92 -10.25
N VAL A 400 27.40 1.35 -9.12
CA VAL A 400 27.78 2.73 -8.83
C VAL A 400 29.15 2.79 -8.18
N THR A 401 29.87 3.89 -8.37
CA THR A 401 31.05 4.25 -7.61
C THR A 401 30.67 5.34 -6.60
N ARG A 402 31.01 5.14 -5.33
CA ARG A 402 30.87 6.16 -4.28
C ARG A 402 32.17 6.96 -4.19
N PHE A 403 32.10 8.25 -4.51
CA PHE A 403 33.16 9.21 -4.26
C PHE A 403 32.97 9.84 -2.89
N GLU A 404 34.00 9.82 -2.04
CA GLU A 404 33.99 10.40 -0.70
C GLU A 404 34.61 11.80 -0.75
N LEU A 405 33.77 12.82 -0.55
CA LEU A 405 34.12 14.24 -0.63
C LEU A 405 34.11 14.89 0.75
N GLU A 406 35.22 15.50 1.14
CA GLU A 406 35.29 16.43 2.27
C GLU A 406 34.84 17.82 1.81
N LEU A 407 34.08 18.53 2.64
CA LEU A 407 33.58 19.87 2.30
C LEU A 407 34.53 20.97 2.77
N GLY A 408 34.68 22.01 1.95
CA GLY A 408 35.41 23.22 2.34
C GLY A 408 34.78 23.92 3.56
N PRO A 409 35.58 24.66 4.35
CA PRO A 409 35.11 25.32 5.56
C PRO A 409 33.98 26.32 5.25
N GLY A 410 32.85 26.19 5.96
CA GLY A 410 31.66 27.03 5.77
C GLY A 410 30.67 26.55 4.70
N VAL A 411 31.01 25.51 3.92
CA VAL A 411 30.08 24.90 2.95
C VAL A 411 29.01 24.10 3.69
N LYS A 412 27.74 24.49 3.56
CA LYS A 412 26.60 23.77 4.15
C LYS A 412 26.29 22.50 3.35
N VAL A 413 26.15 21.37 4.03
CA VAL A 413 25.70 20.07 3.46
C VAL A 413 24.47 20.22 2.56
N ALA A 414 23.49 21.02 3.02
CA ALA A 414 22.24 21.28 2.29
C ALA A 414 22.48 21.82 0.86
N ARG A 415 23.52 22.64 0.65
CA ARG A 415 23.87 23.21 -0.67
C ARG A 415 24.34 22.14 -1.65
N VAL A 416 25.06 21.12 -1.17
CA VAL A 416 25.51 20.00 -2.00
C VAL A 416 24.33 19.11 -2.35
N THR A 417 23.44 18.83 -1.39
CA THR A 417 22.23 18.02 -1.65
C THR A 417 21.25 18.70 -2.62
N SER A 418 21.18 20.03 -2.67
CA SER A 418 20.35 20.73 -3.66
C SER A 418 20.88 20.62 -5.09
N LEU A 419 22.20 20.53 -5.28
CA LEU A 419 22.87 20.47 -6.59
C LEU A 419 22.83 19.09 -7.27
N HIS A 420 22.10 18.10 -6.74
CA HIS A 420 22.08 16.74 -7.28
C HIS A 420 21.75 16.68 -8.79
N LYS A 421 20.84 17.53 -9.28
CA LYS A 421 20.48 17.60 -10.71
C LYS A 421 21.61 18.16 -11.56
N ASP A 422 22.27 19.21 -11.07
CA ASP A 422 23.35 19.89 -11.78
C ASP A 422 24.61 19.01 -11.82
N ILE A 423 24.88 18.28 -10.73
CA ILE A 423 25.90 17.22 -10.67
C ILE A 423 25.57 16.09 -11.65
N ALA A 424 24.31 15.62 -11.68
CA ALA A 424 23.90 14.56 -12.61
C ALA A 424 24.07 14.99 -14.08
N TYR A 425 23.73 16.25 -14.40
CA TYR A 425 23.94 16.86 -15.71
C TYR A 425 25.43 16.95 -16.07
N ALA A 426 26.26 17.55 -15.20
CA ALA A 426 27.69 17.71 -15.42
C ALA A 426 28.44 16.37 -15.53
N MET A 427 27.96 15.34 -14.84
CA MET A 427 28.52 13.98 -14.92
C MET A 427 27.94 13.13 -16.06
N ALA A 428 27.01 13.66 -16.85
CA ALA A 428 26.30 12.98 -17.94
C ALA A 428 25.62 11.67 -17.50
N THR A 429 24.97 11.70 -16.34
CA THR A 429 24.33 10.54 -15.69
C THR A 429 22.83 10.79 -15.44
N PRO A 430 21.96 9.76 -15.45
CA PRO A 430 20.52 9.95 -15.30
C PRO A 430 20.11 10.60 -13.97
N ASP A 431 20.74 10.17 -12.88
CA ASP A 431 20.59 10.77 -11.54
C ASP A 431 21.81 10.39 -10.67
N VAL A 432 22.01 11.10 -9.56
CA VAL A 432 23.11 10.94 -8.61
C VAL A 432 22.58 10.91 -7.19
N ARG A 433 22.97 9.89 -6.41
CA ARG A 433 22.56 9.77 -5.00
C ARG A 433 23.63 10.35 -4.09
N ILE A 434 23.23 11.33 -3.27
CA ILE A 434 24.10 11.99 -2.30
C ILE A 434 23.76 11.46 -0.89
N LEU A 435 24.73 10.82 -0.24
CA LEU A 435 24.67 10.34 1.14
C LEU A 435 25.43 11.32 2.03
N ALA A 436 24.72 12.08 2.86
CA ALA A 436 25.32 13.12 3.68
C ALA A 436 24.74 13.15 5.10
N PRO A 437 25.57 13.02 6.17
CA PRO A 437 26.98 12.58 6.15
C PRO A 437 27.11 11.07 5.89
N ILE A 438 28.32 10.60 5.54
CA ILE A 438 28.65 9.17 5.59
C ILE A 438 28.75 8.75 7.07
N PRO A 439 28.07 7.68 7.53
CA PRO A 439 28.21 7.20 8.90
C PRO A 439 29.67 6.94 9.29
N GLY A 440 30.12 7.56 10.38
CA GLY A 440 31.48 7.40 10.91
C GLY A 440 32.58 8.20 10.17
N LYS A 441 32.26 9.02 9.16
CA LYS A 441 33.24 9.86 8.44
C LYS A 441 32.79 11.32 8.34
N GLN A 442 33.73 12.26 8.35
CA GLN A 442 33.47 13.69 8.06
C GLN A 442 33.44 13.97 6.55
N ALA A 443 32.68 13.18 5.80
CA ALA A 443 32.61 13.25 4.35
C ALA A 443 31.18 13.03 3.83
N ILE A 444 30.92 13.51 2.61
CA ILE A 444 29.72 13.24 1.83
C ILE A 444 30.05 12.17 0.79
N GLY A 445 29.17 11.18 0.65
CA GLY A 445 29.26 10.16 -0.39
C GLY A 445 28.43 10.57 -1.61
N VAL A 446 29.06 10.72 -2.77
CA VAL A 446 28.37 10.95 -4.05
C VAL A 446 28.43 9.65 -4.85
N GLU A 447 27.29 9.00 -5.03
CA GLU A 447 27.16 7.72 -5.74
C GLU A 447 26.82 7.97 -7.21
N ILE A 448 27.79 7.76 -8.09
CA ILE A 448 27.71 7.99 -9.54
C ILE A 448 27.58 6.64 -10.27
N PRO A 449 26.66 6.50 -11.24
CA PRO A 449 26.54 5.30 -12.08
C PRO A 449 27.84 4.91 -12.80
N ASN A 450 28.21 3.63 -12.75
CA ASN A 450 29.32 3.11 -13.53
C ASN A 450 28.96 3.04 -15.03
N VAL A 451 29.92 3.36 -15.91
CA VAL A 451 29.77 3.24 -17.38
C VAL A 451 29.52 1.79 -17.79
N ARG A 452 30.22 0.84 -17.16
CA ARG A 452 29.98 -0.61 -17.28
C ARG A 452 29.46 -1.12 -15.94
N LYS A 453 28.24 -1.65 -15.93
CA LYS A 453 27.62 -2.25 -14.75
C LYS A 453 27.98 -3.73 -14.69
N GLN A 454 28.38 -4.22 -13.53
CA GLN A 454 28.61 -5.65 -13.31
C GLN A 454 27.29 -6.35 -13.00
N LEU A 455 27.02 -7.47 -13.69
CA LEU A 455 25.92 -8.37 -13.32
C LEU A 455 26.33 -9.15 -12.06
N VAL A 456 25.43 -9.24 -11.09
CA VAL A 456 25.60 -10.06 -9.88
C VAL A 456 24.69 -11.27 -10.04
N THR A 457 25.22 -12.50 -10.03
CA THR A 457 24.36 -13.71 -10.08
C THR A 457 24.03 -14.22 -8.69
N VAL A 458 22.97 -15.04 -8.56
CA VAL A 458 22.69 -15.76 -7.31
C VAL A 458 23.84 -16.70 -6.93
N GLY A 459 24.47 -17.36 -7.91
CA GLY A 459 25.65 -18.20 -7.70
C GLY A 459 26.82 -17.47 -7.03
N ASP A 460 27.07 -16.20 -7.38
CA ASP A 460 28.11 -15.39 -6.75
C ASP A 460 27.86 -15.11 -5.26
N ILE A 461 26.59 -15.04 -4.85
CA ILE A 461 26.20 -14.80 -3.46
C ILE A 461 26.23 -16.11 -2.67
N LEU A 462 25.65 -17.18 -3.20
CA LEU A 462 25.55 -18.46 -2.48
C LEU A 462 26.90 -19.19 -2.34
N MET A 463 27.91 -18.84 -3.13
CA MET A 463 29.29 -19.36 -3.00
C MET A 463 30.22 -18.42 -2.21
N SER A 464 29.73 -17.26 -1.75
CA SER A 464 30.48 -16.27 -0.95
C SER A 464 30.86 -16.79 0.43
N ALA A 465 31.84 -16.18 1.09
CA ALA A 465 32.22 -16.51 2.46
C ALA A 465 31.06 -16.24 3.45
N GLU A 466 30.28 -15.20 3.20
CA GLU A 466 29.09 -14.83 3.95
C GLU A 466 28.02 -15.94 3.89
N ALA A 467 27.83 -16.58 2.73
CA ALA A 467 26.92 -17.71 2.59
C ALA A 467 27.40 -18.98 3.32
N ARG A 468 28.70 -19.11 3.60
CA ARG A 468 29.24 -20.22 4.42
C ARG A 468 29.00 -20.05 5.91
N ALA A 469 28.99 -18.79 6.37
CA ALA A 469 28.67 -18.44 7.75
C ALA A 469 27.14 -18.44 8.02
N ALA A 470 26.33 -18.54 6.97
CA ALA A 470 24.88 -18.50 7.02
C ALA A 470 24.33 -19.90 7.36
N THR A 471 23.80 -20.07 8.58
CA THR A 471 23.33 -21.37 9.10
C THR A 471 21.81 -21.53 9.16
N HIS A 472 21.02 -20.51 8.82
CA HIS A 472 19.57 -20.54 9.00
C HIS A 472 18.83 -20.93 7.69
N PRO A 473 17.83 -21.85 7.72
CA PRO A 473 17.12 -22.29 6.51
C PRO A 473 16.36 -21.20 5.73
N LEU A 474 16.13 -20.04 6.36
CA LEU A 474 15.50 -18.87 5.75
C LEU A 474 16.48 -17.72 5.42
N GLU A 475 17.76 -18.02 5.26
CA GLU A 475 18.74 -17.07 4.74
C GLU A 475 18.79 -17.08 3.21
N VAL A 476 18.51 -15.92 2.63
CA VAL A 476 18.32 -15.73 1.19
C VAL A 476 19.31 -14.73 0.63
N ALA A 477 19.78 -14.97 -0.60
CA ALA A 477 20.63 -14.03 -1.31
C ALA A 477 19.82 -12.78 -1.69
N ILE A 478 20.32 -11.60 -1.31
CA ILE A 478 19.75 -10.32 -1.74
C ILE A 478 20.57 -9.76 -2.92
N GLY A 479 21.89 -9.76 -2.80
CA GLY A 479 22.77 -9.16 -3.81
C GLY A 479 24.13 -8.74 -3.26
N ARG A 480 24.75 -7.71 -3.85
CA ARG A 480 25.99 -7.09 -3.35
C ARG A 480 25.78 -5.64 -2.96
N ASP A 481 26.45 -5.19 -1.91
CA ASP A 481 26.47 -3.76 -1.57
C ASP A 481 27.42 -2.93 -2.47
N ILE A 482 27.53 -1.64 -2.17
CA ILE A 482 28.42 -0.71 -2.90
C ILE A 482 29.90 -1.02 -2.68
N ASP A 483 30.25 -1.66 -1.57
CA ASP A 483 31.61 -2.10 -1.26
C ASP A 483 31.92 -3.47 -1.93
N GLY A 484 30.94 -4.03 -2.67
CA GLY A 484 31.04 -5.28 -3.44
C GLY A 484 30.84 -6.54 -2.60
N LYS A 485 30.52 -6.40 -1.31
CA LYS A 485 30.33 -7.51 -0.36
C LYS A 485 29.01 -8.21 -0.61
N ALA A 486 28.98 -9.53 -0.44
CA ALA A 486 27.76 -10.32 -0.53
C ALA A 486 26.81 -10.01 0.64
N ILE A 487 25.54 -9.73 0.32
CA ILE A 487 24.47 -9.48 1.28
C ILE A 487 23.47 -10.63 1.22
N LEU A 488 23.41 -11.40 2.31
CA LEU A 488 22.33 -12.33 2.60
C LEU A 488 21.43 -11.72 3.69
N ALA A 489 20.13 -11.99 3.62
CA ALA A 489 19.17 -11.60 4.65
C ALA A 489 18.57 -12.85 5.28
N ASN A 490 18.45 -12.87 6.60
CA ASN A 490 17.74 -13.92 7.32
C ASN A 490 16.27 -13.50 7.52
N LEU A 491 15.35 -14.15 6.81
CA LEU A 491 13.92 -13.83 6.88
C LEU A 491 13.29 -14.21 8.24
N ALA A 492 13.95 -15.00 9.11
CA ALA A 492 13.48 -15.21 10.48
C ALA A 492 13.91 -14.09 11.44
N ALA A 493 15.08 -13.47 11.19
CA ALA A 493 15.50 -12.27 11.89
C ALA A 493 14.72 -11.02 11.44
N MET A 494 14.29 -11.00 10.17
CA MET A 494 13.42 -9.98 9.56
C MET A 494 12.08 -10.62 9.18
N PRO A 495 11.21 -10.95 10.16
CA PRO A 495 10.14 -11.95 10.02
C PRO A 495 9.15 -11.70 8.86
N HIS A 496 8.97 -10.42 8.51
CA HIS A 496 8.14 -9.98 7.41
C HIS A 496 8.89 -8.88 6.64
N ILE A 497 8.90 -8.96 5.32
CA ILE A 497 9.55 -7.99 4.43
C ILE A 497 8.59 -7.49 3.34
N LEU A 498 8.56 -6.17 3.15
CA LEU A 498 7.82 -5.50 2.10
C LEU A 498 8.74 -5.16 0.93
N ILE A 499 8.44 -5.66 -0.27
CA ILE A 499 9.19 -5.46 -1.51
C ILE A 499 8.36 -4.62 -2.48
N ALA A 500 8.87 -3.49 -2.95
CA ALA A 500 8.11 -2.66 -3.88
C ALA A 500 8.98 -1.95 -4.92
N GLY A 501 8.40 -1.64 -6.08
CA GLY A 501 9.06 -0.91 -7.15
C GLY A 501 8.29 -0.93 -8.46
N ALA A 502 8.69 -0.07 -9.41
CA ALA A 502 8.04 -0.01 -10.72
C ALA A 502 8.25 -1.31 -11.55
N THR A 503 7.36 -1.56 -12.50
CA THR A 503 7.50 -2.66 -13.47
C THR A 503 8.86 -2.56 -14.19
N GLY A 504 9.58 -3.69 -14.29
CA GLY A 504 10.93 -3.72 -14.88
C GLY A 504 12.07 -3.22 -13.97
N ALA A 505 11.80 -2.74 -12.76
CA ALA A 505 12.84 -2.24 -11.86
C ALA A 505 13.72 -3.35 -11.24
N GLY A 506 13.20 -4.57 -11.12
CA GLY A 506 13.92 -5.73 -10.57
C GLY A 506 13.09 -6.66 -9.65
N LYS A 507 11.88 -6.23 -9.24
CA LYS A 507 10.99 -6.91 -8.27
C LYS A 507 10.92 -8.42 -8.47
N SER A 508 10.51 -8.87 -9.66
CA SER A 508 10.27 -10.30 -9.91
C SER A 508 11.54 -11.16 -9.96
N SER A 509 12.64 -10.60 -10.48
CA SER A 509 13.95 -11.26 -10.46
C SER A 509 14.48 -11.42 -9.04
N CYS A 510 14.20 -10.45 -8.16
CA CYS A 510 14.48 -10.57 -6.74
C CYS A 510 13.65 -11.69 -6.11
N LEU A 511 12.32 -11.74 -6.31
CA LEU A 511 11.50 -12.85 -5.80
C LEU A 511 12.01 -14.22 -6.26
N ASN A 512 12.36 -14.36 -7.54
CA ASN A 512 12.98 -15.58 -8.06
C ASN A 512 14.33 -15.87 -7.39
N SER A 513 15.18 -14.86 -7.15
CA SER A 513 16.44 -15.03 -6.41
C SER A 513 16.23 -15.49 -4.96
N LEU A 514 15.22 -14.97 -4.26
CA LEU A 514 14.88 -15.39 -2.89
C LEU A 514 14.41 -16.86 -2.87
N LEU A 515 13.50 -17.23 -3.77
CA LEU A 515 12.97 -18.59 -3.90
C LEU A 515 14.07 -19.58 -4.29
N THR A 516 14.90 -19.25 -5.29
CA THR A 516 16.06 -20.06 -5.68
C THR A 516 17.05 -20.22 -4.53
N SER A 517 17.28 -19.19 -3.72
CA SER A 517 18.15 -19.29 -2.53
C SER A 517 17.66 -20.34 -1.53
N ILE A 518 16.34 -20.43 -1.31
CA ILE A 518 15.72 -21.43 -0.43
C ILE A 518 15.83 -22.82 -1.07
N LEU A 519 15.47 -22.96 -2.35
CA LEU A 519 15.50 -24.25 -3.06
C LEU A 519 16.91 -24.83 -3.22
N MET A 520 17.96 -24.01 -3.11
CA MET A 520 19.36 -24.45 -3.17
C MET A 520 19.96 -24.81 -1.80
N ARG A 521 19.33 -24.40 -0.70
CA ARG A 521 19.88 -24.53 0.67
C ARG A 521 19.01 -25.35 1.62
N SER A 522 17.69 -25.41 1.39
CA SER A 522 16.72 -25.84 2.39
C SER A 522 15.79 -26.93 1.84
N THR A 523 15.50 -27.93 2.67
CA THR A 523 14.64 -29.07 2.32
C THR A 523 13.16 -28.82 2.68
N PRO A 524 12.20 -29.57 2.10
CA PRO A 524 10.78 -29.49 2.44
C PRO A 524 10.46 -29.72 3.93
N ASP A 525 11.34 -30.43 4.66
CA ASP A 525 11.20 -30.72 6.09
C ASP A 525 11.68 -29.54 6.97
N GLN A 526 12.41 -28.59 6.37
CA GLN A 526 12.87 -27.36 7.01
C GLN A 526 12.00 -26.15 6.62
N VAL A 527 11.63 -26.03 5.34
CA VAL A 527 10.89 -24.89 4.80
C VAL A 527 9.76 -25.36 3.89
N ARG A 528 8.54 -24.96 4.23
CA ARG A 528 7.35 -25.06 3.39
C ARG A 528 6.93 -23.68 2.90
N MET A 529 6.24 -23.62 1.76
CA MET A 529 5.92 -22.37 1.08
C MET A 529 4.46 -22.29 0.61
N ILE A 530 3.90 -21.09 0.65
CA ILE A 530 2.65 -20.70 -0.01
C ILE A 530 3.01 -19.58 -0.99
N LEU A 531 2.77 -19.80 -2.28
CA LEU A 531 3.09 -18.82 -3.33
C LEU A 531 1.79 -18.26 -3.91
N VAL A 532 1.67 -16.94 -3.95
CA VAL A 532 0.48 -16.22 -4.45
C VAL A 532 0.89 -15.36 -5.65
N ASP A 533 0.46 -15.77 -6.84
CA ASP A 533 0.71 -15.09 -8.11
C ASP A 533 -0.64 -14.85 -8.84
N PRO A 534 -1.32 -13.73 -8.56
CA PRO A 534 -2.61 -13.43 -9.19
C PRO A 534 -2.48 -13.12 -10.69
N LYS A 535 -1.26 -12.87 -11.20
CA LYS A 535 -0.99 -12.53 -12.60
C LYS A 535 -0.60 -13.75 -13.44
N ARG A 536 -0.18 -14.85 -12.82
CA ARG A 536 0.30 -16.10 -13.45
C ARG A 536 1.57 -15.93 -14.30
N VAL A 537 2.39 -14.92 -14.00
CA VAL A 537 3.56 -14.57 -14.82
C VAL A 537 4.87 -15.09 -14.22
N GLU A 538 5.02 -15.00 -12.90
CA GLU A 538 6.34 -15.06 -12.26
C GLU A 538 6.59 -16.40 -11.57
N MET A 539 5.54 -16.99 -10.98
CA MET A 539 5.68 -18.12 -10.05
C MET A 539 5.19 -19.46 -10.61
N GLY A 540 4.56 -19.47 -11.79
CA GLY A 540 3.97 -20.69 -12.38
C GLY A 540 4.96 -21.86 -12.57
N GLN A 541 6.25 -21.55 -12.75
CA GLN A 541 7.35 -22.52 -12.83
C GLN A 541 7.57 -23.35 -11.55
N TYR A 542 7.21 -22.82 -10.37
CA TYR A 542 7.35 -23.48 -9.08
C TYR A 542 6.24 -24.48 -8.75
N ASN A 543 5.18 -24.59 -9.57
CA ASN A 543 4.12 -25.58 -9.37
C ASN A 543 4.67 -27.02 -9.29
N LYS A 544 4.11 -27.84 -8.39
CA LYS A 544 4.53 -29.22 -8.10
C LYS A 544 5.90 -29.37 -7.43
N LEU A 545 6.38 -28.36 -6.70
CA LEU A 545 7.55 -28.52 -5.82
C LEU A 545 7.14 -29.09 -4.46
N PRO A 546 7.94 -30.00 -3.85
CA PRO A 546 7.62 -30.62 -2.57
C PRO A 546 7.60 -29.62 -1.40
N HIS A 547 8.28 -28.48 -1.53
CA HIS A 547 8.20 -27.38 -0.57
C HIS A 547 6.81 -26.71 -0.53
N LEU A 548 5.99 -26.83 -1.57
CA LEU A 548 4.69 -26.16 -1.60
C LEU A 548 3.67 -26.89 -0.72
N LEU A 549 2.92 -26.12 0.08
CA LEU A 549 1.74 -26.63 0.79
C LEU A 549 0.52 -26.74 -0.13
N THR A 550 0.49 -25.95 -1.21
CA THR A 550 -0.62 -25.79 -2.15
C THR A 550 -0.09 -25.41 -3.54
N GLU A 551 -0.85 -25.67 -4.60
CA GLU A 551 -0.56 -25.10 -5.92
C GLU A 551 -0.47 -23.57 -5.85
N VAL A 552 0.31 -22.97 -6.76
CA VAL A 552 0.50 -21.52 -6.82
C VAL A 552 -0.87 -20.83 -6.92
N VAL A 553 -1.20 -20.02 -5.92
CA VAL A 553 -2.55 -19.50 -5.76
C VAL A 553 -2.76 -18.31 -6.69
N THR A 554 -3.57 -18.50 -7.73
CA THR A 554 -3.79 -17.48 -8.76
C THR A 554 -5.10 -16.70 -8.61
N VAL A 555 -5.99 -17.10 -7.69
CA VAL A 555 -7.30 -16.47 -7.51
C VAL A 555 -7.27 -15.64 -6.23
N PRO A 556 -7.52 -14.32 -6.26
CA PRO A 556 -7.41 -13.46 -5.08
C PRO A 556 -8.24 -13.91 -3.86
N LYS A 557 -9.44 -14.48 -4.09
CA LYS A 557 -10.25 -15.07 -3.00
C LYS A 557 -9.58 -16.29 -2.36
N LYS A 558 -9.04 -17.23 -3.15
CA LYS A 558 -8.28 -18.38 -2.63
C LYS A 558 -6.99 -17.95 -1.93
N ALA A 559 -6.40 -16.81 -2.32
CA ALA A 559 -5.25 -16.23 -1.63
C ALA A 559 -5.62 -15.65 -0.25
N ALA A 560 -6.78 -15.00 -0.13
CA ALA A 560 -7.30 -14.60 1.18
C ALA A 560 -7.57 -15.81 2.08
N ASN A 561 -8.13 -16.90 1.55
CA ASN A 561 -8.30 -18.17 2.26
C ASN A 561 -6.97 -18.75 2.74
N ALA A 562 -5.93 -18.75 1.90
CA ALA A 562 -4.60 -19.24 2.25
C ALA A 562 -3.91 -18.40 3.33
N LEU A 563 -4.13 -17.08 3.36
CA LEU A 563 -3.69 -16.21 4.45
C LEU A 563 -4.46 -16.50 5.75
N ALA A 564 -5.77 -16.69 5.68
CA ALA A 564 -6.59 -17.10 6.82
C ALA A 564 -6.22 -18.50 7.35
N TRP A 565 -5.81 -19.43 6.46
CA TRP A 565 -5.25 -20.72 6.85
C TRP A 565 -3.91 -20.54 7.58
N ALA A 566 -3.02 -19.67 7.10
CA ALA A 566 -1.75 -19.38 7.77
C ALA A 566 -1.97 -18.76 9.17
N VAL A 567 -3.04 -17.97 9.37
CA VAL A 567 -3.47 -17.48 10.70
C VAL A 567 -3.91 -18.63 11.61
N ARG A 568 -4.69 -19.61 11.11
CA ARG A 568 -5.10 -20.79 11.91
C ARG A 568 -3.93 -21.70 12.26
N GLU A 569 -3.00 -21.91 11.33
CA GLU A 569 -1.77 -22.67 11.60
C GLU A 569 -0.87 -21.91 12.59
N MET A 570 -0.84 -20.57 12.55
CA MET A 570 -0.17 -19.75 13.56
C MET A 570 -0.76 -19.98 14.97
N GLU A 571 -2.09 -19.97 15.10
CA GLU A 571 -2.80 -20.26 16.36
C GLU A 571 -2.49 -21.68 16.87
N ARG A 572 -2.69 -22.70 16.02
CA ARG A 572 -2.38 -24.12 16.31
C ARG A 572 -0.95 -24.32 16.81
N ARG A 573 0.02 -23.64 16.20
CA ARG A 573 1.43 -23.71 16.63
C ARG A 573 1.67 -23.04 17.98
N TYR A 574 0.95 -21.96 18.30
CA TYR A 574 1.04 -21.35 19.63
C TYR A 574 0.50 -22.27 20.71
N ASP A 575 -0.64 -22.94 20.46
CA ASP A 575 -1.22 -23.91 21.39
C ASP A 575 -0.25 -25.09 21.61
N LEU A 576 0.30 -25.68 20.54
CA LEU A 576 1.30 -26.75 20.61
C LEU A 576 2.58 -26.35 21.35
N LEU A 577 3.10 -25.13 21.11
CA LEU A 577 4.26 -24.61 21.85
C LEU A 577 3.95 -24.41 23.33
N ALA A 578 2.74 -23.95 23.67
CA ALA A 578 2.31 -23.76 25.05
C ALA A 578 2.13 -25.10 25.80
N GLU A 579 1.55 -26.10 25.15
CA GLU A 579 1.43 -27.48 25.66
C GLU A 579 2.81 -28.09 25.94
N CYS A 580 3.75 -27.95 24.99
CA CYS A 580 5.10 -28.49 25.11
C CYS A 580 6.06 -27.61 25.97
N GLY A 581 5.61 -26.45 26.45
CA GLY A 581 6.40 -25.53 27.28
C GLY A 581 7.51 -24.73 26.56
N PHE A 582 7.46 -24.64 25.23
CA PHE A 582 8.43 -23.90 24.42
C PHE A 582 7.95 -22.47 24.09
N ARG A 583 8.90 -21.57 23.84
CA ARG A 583 8.61 -20.16 23.47
C ARG A 583 8.61 -19.90 21.97
N ASP A 584 9.35 -20.71 21.22
CA ASP A 584 9.52 -20.57 19.78
C ASP A 584 9.72 -21.94 19.11
N ILE A 585 9.51 -21.95 17.79
CA ILE A 585 9.73 -23.10 16.92
C ILE A 585 11.18 -23.61 16.96
N THR A 586 12.16 -22.75 17.22
CA THR A 586 13.58 -23.12 17.26
C THR A 586 13.88 -23.99 18.48
N GLY A 587 13.35 -23.63 19.65
CA GLY A 587 13.45 -24.43 20.87
C GLY A 587 12.72 -25.77 20.75
N PHE A 588 11.50 -25.76 20.19
CA PHE A 588 10.72 -26.97 19.93
C PHE A 588 11.44 -27.92 18.97
N ASN A 589 11.87 -27.43 17.80
CA ASN A 589 12.58 -28.27 16.82
C ASN A 589 13.92 -28.77 17.36
N ALA A 590 14.63 -27.99 18.18
CA ALA A 590 15.85 -28.46 18.82
C ALA A 590 15.57 -29.55 19.87
N ALA A 591 14.41 -29.54 20.54
CA ALA A 591 13.99 -30.61 21.44
C ALA A 591 13.54 -31.87 20.66
N PHE A 592 12.82 -31.69 19.55
CA PHE A 592 12.50 -32.76 18.61
C PHE A 592 13.78 -33.45 18.09
N ASP A 593 14.74 -32.67 17.59
CA ASP A 593 16.01 -33.16 17.03
C ASP A 593 16.90 -33.84 18.08
N ARG A 594 16.62 -33.68 19.39
CA ARG A 594 17.27 -34.44 20.49
C ARG A 594 16.47 -35.64 20.99
N GLY A 595 15.19 -35.76 20.62
CA GLY A 595 14.26 -36.75 21.18
C GLY A 595 13.73 -36.40 22.58
N ASP A 596 13.79 -35.13 23.00
CA ASP A 596 13.34 -34.69 24.33
C ASP A 596 11.80 -34.49 24.40
N LEU A 597 11.09 -34.53 23.26
CA LEU A 597 9.63 -34.37 23.19
C LEU A 597 8.91 -35.68 23.52
N ASN A 598 8.82 -35.99 24.80
CA ASN A 598 7.93 -37.02 25.32
C ASN A 598 6.51 -36.46 25.51
N ASP A 599 5.49 -37.22 25.11
CA ASP A 599 4.09 -36.93 25.47
C ASP A 599 3.97 -36.94 27.02
N PRO A 600 3.50 -35.85 27.66
CA PRO A 600 3.36 -35.80 29.12
C PRO A 600 2.36 -36.84 29.68
N ASN A 601 1.55 -37.46 28.82
CA ASN A 601 0.65 -38.56 29.19
C ASN A 601 1.24 -39.96 28.90
N ALA A 602 2.43 -40.08 28.31
CA ALA A 602 3.03 -41.38 27.97
C ALA A 602 3.24 -42.29 29.20
N GLU A 603 3.60 -41.72 30.37
CA GLU A 603 3.70 -42.49 31.62
C GLU A 603 2.35 -42.88 32.22
N LEU A 604 1.27 -42.19 31.87
CA LEU A 604 -0.09 -42.40 32.41
C LEU A 604 -0.93 -43.39 31.58
N LEU A 605 -0.62 -43.54 30.29
CA LEU A 605 -1.43 -44.28 29.34
C LEU A 605 -1.13 -45.79 29.26
N GLY A 606 0.04 -46.22 29.77
CA GLY A 606 0.46 -47.63 29.72
C GLY A 606 0.86 -48.11 28.32
N PRO A 607 1.34 -49.36 28.20
CA PRO A 607 1.90 -49.87 26.93
C PRO A 607 0.86 -50.17 25.83
N ASP A 608 -0.44 -50.17 26.16
CA ASP A 608 -1.53 -50.60 25.27
C ASP A 608 -2.42 -49.43 24.76
N ALA A 609 -1.98 -48.18 24.90
CA ALA A 609 -2.76 -47.02 24.45
C ALA A 609 -2.57 -46.71 22.96
N GLU A 610 -3.67 -46.73 22.20
CA GLU A 610 -3.69 -46.43 20.75
C GLU A 610 -3.36 -44.96 20.39
N SER A 611 -3.20 -44.08 21.39
CA SER A 611 -3.04 -42.63 21.21
C SER A 611 -1.77 -42.06 21.86
N VAL A 612 -0.60 -42.60 21.52
CA VAL A 612 0.67 -41.91 21.80
C VAL A 612 0.76 -40.68 20.89
N THR A 613 0.74 -39.48 21.48
CA THR A 613 0.80 -38.22 20.71
C THR A 613 2.17 -38.10 20.05
N THR A 614 2.26 -38.50 18.79
CA THR A 614 3.53 -38.47 18.05
C THR A 614 3.73 -37.06 17.51
N TYR A 615 4.57 -36.27 18.18
CA TYR A 615 4.92 -34.93 17.71
C TYR A 615 5.70 -35.01 16.40
N GLU A 616 5.47 -34.05 15.50
CA GLU A 616 6.23 -33.90 14.25
C GLU A 616 7.10 -32.65 14.31
N ARG A 617 8.24 -32.69 13.61
CA ARG A 617 9.13 -31.54 13.44
C ARG A 617 8.42 -30.44 12.64
N MET A 618 8.34 -29.24 13.18
CA MET A 618 7.63 -28.14 12.50
C MET A 618 8.52 -27.49 11.43
N PRO A 619 8.12 -27.48 10.14
CA PRO A 619 8.82 -26.69 9.13
C PRO A 619 8.50 -25.20 9.31
N PHE A 620 9.45 -24.32 8.97
CA PHE A 620 9.15 -22.90 8.78
C PHE A 620 8.22 -22.73 7.57
N ILE A 621 7.26 -21.80 7.65
CA ILE A 621 6.37 -21.49 6.52
C ILE A 621 6.71 -20.12 5.97
N LEU A 622 7.00 -20.05 4.67
CA LEU A 622 7.18 -18.79 3.95
C LEU A 622 6.00 -18.54 3.02
N VAL A 623 5.23 -17.48 3.29
CA VAL A 623 4.19 -17.00 2.39
C VAL A 623 4.76 -15.89 1.51
N VAL A 624 4.70 -16.07 0.20
CA VAL A 624 5.22 -15.11 -0.79
C VAL A 624 4.06 -14.61 -1.66
N ILE A 625 3.85 -13.30 -1.66
CA ILE A 625 2.81 -12.63 -2.45
C ILE A 625 3.49 -11.77 -3.51
N ASP A 626 3.32 -12.06 -4.80
CA ASP A 626 3.92 -11.25 -5.87
C ASP A 626 3.28 -9.85 -5.97
N GLU A 627 1.95 -9.77 -5.93
CA GLU A 627 1.22 -8.51 -6.11
C GLU A 627 0.11 -8.35 -5.08
N LEU A 628 0.44 -7.72 -3.94
CA LEU A 628 -0.52 -7.36 -2.90
C LEU A 628 -1.67 -6.50 -3.45
N ALA A 629 -1.40 -5.61 -4.41
CA ALA A 629 -2.40 -4.69 -4.93
C ALA A 629 -3.62 -5.41 -5.55
N ASP A 630 -3.40 -6.54 -6.21
CA ASP A 630 -4.48 -7.30 -6.85
C ASP A 630 -5.31 -8.08 -5.82
N LEU A 631 -4.73 -8.42 -4.66
CA LEU A 631 -5.47 -8.95 -3.51
C LEU A 631 -6.31 -7.87 -2.83
N MET A 632 -5.71 -6.69 -2.58
CA MET A 632 -6.38 -5.55 -1.96
C MET A 632 -7.56 -5.04 -2.80
N MET A 633 -7.49 -5.14 -4.13
CA MET A 633 -8.60 -4.78 -5.02
C MET A 633 -9.84 -5.68 -4.90
N VAL A 634 -9.71 -6.90 -4.36
CA VAL A 634 -10.80 -7.89 -4.28
C VAL A 634 -11.25 -8.16 -2.84
N ALA A 635 -10.30 -8.24 -1.90
CA ALA A 635 -10.54 -8.66 -0.51
C ALA A 635 -9.68 -7.87 0.49
N ALA A 636 -9.60 -6.53 0.32
CA ALA A 636 -8.79 -5.63 1.14
C ALA A 636 -8.81 -5.96 2.64
N ARG A 637 -10.01 -6.04 3.23
CA ARG A 637 -10.19 -6.24 4.67
C ARG A 637 -9.58 -7.57 5.14
N ASP A 638 -9.98 -8.68 4.54
CA ASP A 638 -9.60 -10.01 5.00
C ASP A 638 -8.09 -10.25 4.79
N VAL A 639 -7.53 -9.69 3.73
CA VAL A 639 -6.09 -9.73 3.41
C VAL A 639 -5.28 -8.85 4.37
N GLU A 640 -5.71 -7.61 4.62
CA GLU A 640 -5.04 -6.70 5.56
C GLU A 640 -5.10 -7.22 7.00
N GLU A 641 -6.26 -7.72 7.44
CA GLU A 641 -6.46 -8.29 8.77
C GLU A 641 -5.54 -9.51 8.97
N SER A 642 -5.49 -10.42 7.99
CA SER A 642 -4.61 -11.59 8.03
C SER A 642 -3.13 -11.21 8.01
N ILE A 643 -2.71 -10.25 7.15
CA ILE A 643 -1.33 -9.76 7.09
C ILE A 643 -0.92 -9.11 8.41
N CYS A 644 -1.75 -8.25 8.99
CA CYS A 644 -1.45 -7.59 10.26
C CYS A 644 -1.34 -8.60 11.40
N ARG A 645 -2.29 -9.54 11.49
CA ARG A 645 -2.30 -10.57 12.54
C ARG A 645 -1.10 -11.50 12.47
N LEU A 646 -0.74 -11.96 11.26
CA LEU A 646 0.50 -12.69 11.02
C LEU A 646 1.71 -11.82 11.38
N ALA A 647 1.80 -10.59 10.88
CA ALA A 647 2.97 -9.74 11.10
C ALA A 647 3.24 -9.41 12.58
N GLN A 648 2.21 -9.42 13.42
CA GLN A 648 2.31 -9.22 14.87
C GLN A 648 2.78 -10.45 15.64
N MET A 649 2.35 -11.65 15.24
CA MET A 649 2.46 -12.85 16.08
C MET A 649 3.23 -14.02 15.44
N ALA A 650 3.42 -14.06 14.13
CA ALA A 650 3.92 -15.21 13.38
C ALA A 650 5.42 -15.54 13.62
N ARG A 651 6.22 -14.56 14.08
CA ARG A 651 7.68 -14.69 14.25
C ARG A 651 8.09 -15.90 15.10
N ALA A 652 7.44 -16.12 16.25
CA ALA A 652 7.86 -17.17 17.19
C ALA A 652 7.50 -18.59 16.69
N VAL A 653 6.41 -18.72 15.93
CA VAL A 653 5.93 -19.99 15.35
C VAL A 653 6.53 -20.31 13.98
N GLY A 654 7.48 -19.49 13.50
CA GLY A 654 8.22 -19.73 12.26
C GLY A 654 7.42 -19.51 10.98
N ILE A 655 6.43 -18.60 11.00
CA ILE A 655 5.67 -18.23 9.81
C ILE A 655 6.12 -16.82 9.37
N HIS A 656 6.46 -16.68 8.09
CA HIS A 656 7.14 -15.50 7.54
C HIS A 656 6.46 -14.99 6.28
N LEU A 657 6.49 -13.66 6.06
CA LEU A 657 5.82 -13.02 4.92
C LEU A 657 6.82 -12.29 4.03
N VAL A 658 6.81 -12.60 2.72
CA VAL A 658 7.43 -11.78 1.67
C VAL A 658 6.30 -11.17 0.86
N ILE A 659 6.04 -9.88 1.08
CA ILE A 659 4.91 -9.16 0.49
C ILE A 659 5.48 -8.26 -0.61
N ALA A 660 5.11 -8.50 -1.86
CA ALA A 660 5.56 -7.68 -2.98
C ALA A 660 4.42 -6.90 -3.66
N THR A 661 4.76 -5.75 -4.26
CA THR A 661 3.83 -5.00 -5.11
C THR A 661 4.53 -4.14 -6.16
N GLN A 662 3.90 -3.96 -7.33
CA GLN A 662 4.31 -2.98 -8.33
C GLN A 662 3.59 -1.62 -8.19
N ARG A 663 2.65 -1.50 -7.25
CA ARG A 663 1.81 -0.30 -7.05
C ARG A 663 2.03 0.30 -5.66
N PRO A 664 3.15 1.02 -5.42
CA PRO A 664 3.49 1.63 -4.13
C PRO A 664 2.61 2.85 -3.80
N SER A 665 1.34 2.59 -3.52
CA SER A 665 0.32 3.59 -3.15
C SER A 665 -0.18 3.35 -1.74
N VAL A 666 -0.64 4.41 -1.06
CA VAL A 666 -1.15 4.35 0.33
C VAL A 666 -2.34 3.39 0.48
N ASN A 667 -3.11 3.17 -0.59
CA ASN A 667 -4.26 2.26 -0.61
C ASN A 667 -3.86 0.77 -0.69
N VAL A 668 -2.59 0.48 -1.02
CA VAL A 668 -2.04 -0.89 -1.10
C VAL A 668 -1.08 -1.13 0.05
N ILE A 669 -0.18 -0.17 0.30
CA ILE A 669 0.77 -0.15 1.41
C ILE A 669 0.18 0.79 2.48
N THR A 670 -0.77 0.25 3.24
CA THR A 670 -1.52 0.99 4.26
C THR A 670 -0.65 1.29 5.49
N GLY A 671 -1.12 2.19 6.36
CA GLY A 671 -0.46 2.48 7.63
C GLY A 671 -0.31 1.24 8.53
N LEU A 672 -1.33 0.37 8.55
CA LEU A 672 -1.32 -0.86 9.34
C LEU A 672 -0.28 -1.87 8.83
N ILE A 673 -0.16 -2.04 7.52
CA ILE A 673 0.87 -2.92 6.93
C ILE A 673 2.27 -2.37 7.26
N LYS A 674 2.50 -1.06 7.11
CA LYS A 674 3.80 -0.43 7.42
C LYS A 674 4.20 -0.47 8.89
N ALA A 675 3.21 -0.45 9.80
CA ALA A 675 3.45 -0.53 11.23
C ALA A 675 3.93 -1.93 11.66
N ASN A 676 3.41 -2.99 11.03
CA ASN A 676 3.73 -4.36 11.40
C ASN A 676 4.83 -5.02 10.53
N VAL A 677 5.16 -4.45 9.36
CA VAL A 677 6.22 -4.94 8.45
C VAL A 677 7.39 -3.94 8.41
N PRO A 678 8.33 -4.00 9.37
CA PRO A 678 9.39 -3.01 9.51
C PRO A 678 10.47 -3.11 8.41
N ALA A 679 10.83 -4.33 7.98
CA ALA A 679 11.83 -4.53 6.95
C ALA A 679 11.26 -4.19 5.56
N ARG A 680 11.95 -3.32 4.82
CA ARG A 680 11.49 -2.80 3.52
C ARG A 680 12.60 -2.91 2.48
N LEU A 681 12.22 -3.18 1.24
CA LEU A 681 13.10 -3.26 0.09
C LEU A 681 12.44 -2.51 -1.07
N ALA A 682 13.03 -1.39 -1.47
CA ALA A 682 12.54 -0.58 -2.57
C ALA A 682 13.46 -0.70 -3.79
N PHE A 683 12.92 -1.15 -4.92
CA PHE A 683 13.52 -0.96 -6.24
C PHE A 683 13.21 0.45 -6.77
N ALA A 684 13.74 0.78 -7.95
CA ALA A 684 13.42 2.04 -8.62
C ALA A 684 11.91 2.30 -8.76
N VAL A 685 11.51 3.52 -8.40
CA VAL A 685 10.12 4.02 -8.49
C VAL A 685 10.06 5.34 -9.26
N SER A 686 8.87 5.69 -9.74
CA SER A 686 8.67 6.86 -10.59
C SER A 686 8.72 8.21 -9.85
N SER A 687 8.47 8.22 -8.53
CA SER A 687 8.43 9.48 -7.77
C SER A 687 8.94 9.35 -6.32
N ALA A 688 9.39 10.48 -5.78
CA ALA A 688 9.74 10.63 -4.37
C ALA A 688 8.54 10.40 -3.43
N THR A 689 7.30 10.50 -3.92
CA THR A 689 6.10 10.15 -3.15
C THR A 689 6.02 8.64 -2.98
N ASP A 690 6.18 7.88 -4.06
CA ASP A 690 6.23 6.41 -4.05
C ASP A 690 7.36 5.91 -3.14
N SER A 691 8.55 6.54 -3.19
CA SER A 691 9.65 6.22 -2.28
C SER A 691 9.26 6.37 -0.81
N ARG A 692 8.53 7.43 -0.45
CA ARG A 692 8.03 7.63 0.94
C ARG A 692 6.93 6.64 1.29
N VAL A 693 6.10 6.21 0.34
CA VAL A 693 5.10 5.14 0.61
C VAL A 693 5.80 3.84 1.00
N ILE A 694 6.93 3.50 0.37
CA ILE A 694 7.66 2.25 0.68
C ILE A 694 8.58 2.41 1.91
N LEU A 695 9.48 3.39 1.88
CA LEU A 695 10.60 3.51 2.82
C LEU A 695 10.36 4.51 3.96
N ASP A 696 9.26 5.27 3.93
CA ASP A 696 9.05 6.48 4.76
C ASP A 696 10.08 7.61 4.52
N GLN A 697 10.99 7.42 3.55
CA GLN A 697 12.02 8.37 3.13
C GLN A 697 12.16 8.44 1.60
N THR A 698 12.75 9.51 1.09
CA THR A 698 13.14 9.65 -0.33
C THR A 698 14.43 8.88 -0.64
N GLY A 699 14.59 8.49 -1.90
CA GLY A 699 15.84 7.93 -2.44
C GLY A 699 15.61 6.78 -3.42
N ALA A 700 14.48 6.09 -3.37
CA ALA A 700 14.18 4.99 -4.30
C ALA A 700 13.88 5.52 -5.72
N GLU A 701 13.44 6.78 -5.85
CA GLU A 701 13.28 7.46 -7.14
C GLU A 701 14.61 7.72 -7.87
N ARG A 702 15.75 7.59 -7.17
CA ARG A 702 17.10 7.81 -7.69
C ARG A 702 17.85 6.52 -8.06
N LEU A 703 17.16 5.38 -7.99
CA LEU A 703 17.72 4.08 -8.34
C LEU A 703 17.70 3.86 -9.86
N LEU A 704 18.67 3.10 -10.34
CA LEU A 704 18.97 2.95 -11.76
C LEU A 704 18.19 1.81 -12.44
N GLY A 705 17.25 1.18 -11.71
CA GLY A 705 16.53 -0.02 -12.11
C GLY A 705 17.45 -1.23 -12.29
N LYS A 706 16.95 -2.27 -12.97
CA LYS A 706 17.69 -3.52 -13.26
C LYS A 706 18.33 -4.16 -12.02
N GLY A 707 17.57 -4.22 -10.92
CA GLY A 707 18.00 -4.83 -9.66
C GLY A 707 18.65 -3.88 -8.65
N ASP A 708 18.93 -2.63 -9.00
CA ASP A 708 19.38 -1.60 -8.05
C ASP A 708 18.26 -1.27 -7.05
N MET A 709 18.54 -1.42 -5.75
CA MET A 709 17.57 -1.33 -4.65
C MET A 709 18.11 -0.65 -3.40
N LEU A 710 17.18 -0.19 -2.55
CA LEU A 710 17.41 0.25 -1.18
C LEU A 710 16.79 -0.75 -0.20
N LEU A 711 17.62 -1.34 0.66
CA LEU A 711 17.23 -2.24 1.75
C LEU A 711 17.23 -1.47 3.08
N LEU A 712 16.09 -1.45 3.76
CA LEU A 712 15.93 -0.93 5.11
C LEU A 712 15.69 -2.12 6.06
N GLY A 713 16.69 -2.44 6.88
CA GLY A 713 16.58 -3.48 7.91
C GLY A 713 15.68 -3.03 9.07
N PRO A 714 15.10 -3.97 9.85
CA PRO A 714 14.08 -3.66 10.86
C PRO A 714 14.57 -2.80 12.04
N SER A 715 15.88 -2.69 12.22
CA SER A 715 16.53 -1.89 13.27
C SER A 715 17.34 -0.70 12.71
N SER A 716 17.29 -0.44 11.40
CA SER A 716 18.00 0.68 10.77
C SER A 716 17.04 1.76 10.33
N SER A 717 17.38 3.03 10.59
CA SER A 717 16.71 4.20 10.03
C SER A 717 17.36 4.70 8.72
N VAL A 718 18.41 4.03 8.24
CA VAL A 718 19.15 4.40 7.02
C VAL A 718 19.11 3.22 6.05
N ALA A 719 18.54 3.45 4.86
CA ALA A 719 18.48 2.45 3.81
C ALA A 719 19.86 2.24 3.13
N GLN A 720 20.33 1.00 3.16
CA GLN A 720 21.55 0.55 2.47
C GLN A 720 21.23 0.28 1.00
N ARG A 721 22.08 0.75 0.08
CA ARG A 721 21.94 0.44 -1.34
C ARG A 721 22.59 -0.91 -1.66
N VAL A 722 21.87 -1.74 -2.40
CA VAL A 722 22.28 -3.10 -2.80
C VAL A 722 21.97 -3.27 -4.28
N GLN A 723 22.91 -3.85 -5.04
CA GLN A 723 22.63 -4.37 -6.37
C GLN A 723 22.13 -5.80 -6.24
N GLY A 724 20.87 -6.03 -6.61
CA GLY A 724 20.23 -7.33 -6.55
C GLY A 724 20.94 -8.40 -7.37
N SER A 725 20.95 -9.61 -6.84
CA SER A 725 21.32 -10.81 -7.59
C SER A 725 20.31 -11.08 -8.70
N TRP A 726 20.80 -11.66 -9.79
CA TRP A 726 20.02 -12.13 -10.93
C TRP A 726 20.07 -13.66 -11.00
N VAL A 727 18.95 -14.25 -11.41
CA VAL A 727 18.83 -15.66 -11.82
C VAL A 727 18.04 -15.70 -13.12
N THR A 728 18.47 -16.56 -14.05
CA THR A 728 17.80 -16.80 -15.33
C THR A 728 16.62 -17.76 -15.17
N GLU A 729 15.65 -17.69 -16.08
CA GLU A 729 14.52 -18.63 -16.08
C GLU A 729 14.97 -20.09 -16.30
N GLU A 730 16.06 -20.31 -17.03
CA GLU A 730 16.61 -21.64 -17.27
C GLU A 730 17.21 -22.26 -16.00
N GLU A 731 17.98 -21.50 -15.22
CA GLU A 731 18.46 -21.93 -13.89
C GLU A 731 17.28 -22.30 -12.98
N VAL A 732 16.26 -21.45 -12.86
CA VAL A 732 15.06 -21.73 -12.04
C VAL A 732 14.35 -22.98 -12.53
N ARG A 733 14.15 -23.14 -13.84
CA ARG A 733 13.48 -24.32 -14.43
C ARG A 733 14.27 -25.60 -14.19
N ASN A 734 15.59 -25.56 -14.27
CA ASN A 734 16.48 -26.69 -14.02
C ASN A 734 16.45 -27.13 -12.54
N ILE A 735 16.50 -26.16 -11.61
CA ILE A 735 16.39 -26.40 -10.17
C ILE A 735 14.99 -26.93 -9.81
N ALA A 736 13.93 -26.35 -10.38
CA ALA A 736 12.57 -26.80 -10.16
C ALA A 736 12.35 -28.22 -10.73
N ALA A 737 12.92 -28.55 -11.88
CA ALA A 737 12.87 -29.89 -12.45
C ALA A 737 13.67 -30.91 -11.62
N PHE A 738 14.77 -30.50 -10.98
CA PHE A 738 15.53 -31.36 -10.06
C PHE A 738 14.71 -31.78 -8.85
N TRP A 739 13.99 -30.84 -8.24
CA TRP A 739 13.07 -31.13 -7.14
C TRP A 739 11.86 -31.96 -7.56
N LYS A 740 11.21 -31.65 -8.70
CA LYS A 740 10.07 -32.42 -9.22
C LYS A 740 10.40 -33.89 -9.49
N ARG A 741 11.65 -34.21 -9.90
CA ARG A 741 12.10 -35.60 -10.10
C ARG A 741 12.21 -36.41 -8.81
N GLN A 742 12.25 -35.77 -7.64
CA GLN A 742 12.29 -36.46 -6.34
C GLN A 742 10.89 -36.83 -5.82
N THR A 743 9.81 -36.31 -6.42
CA THR A 743 8.42 -36.54 -5.96
C THR A 743 7.46 -36.62 -7.15
N PRO A 744 7.26 -37.81 -7.74
CA PRO A 744 6.26 -38.01 -8.80
C PRO A 744 4.83 -37.76 -8.28
N ASP A 745 4.54 -38.27 -7.08
CA ASP A 745 3.20 -38.31 -6.48
C ASP A 745 3.08 -37.26 -5.35
N LEU A 746 3.04 -35.98 -5.73
CA LEU A 746 2.90 -34.89 -4.75
C LEU A 746 1.43 -34.70 -4.33
N VAL A 747 1.15 -34.93 -3.05
CA VAL A 747 -0.13 -34.58 -2.40
C VAL A 747 0.02 -33.22 -1.71
N TYR A 748 -0.84 -32.26 -2.07
CA TYR A 748 -0.94 -30.97 -1.38
C TYR A 748 -1.82 -31.07 -0.14
N ALA A 749 -1.66 -30.13 0.80
CA ALA A 749 -2.57 -30.01 1.94
C ALA A 749 -3.91 -29.42 1.46
N PRO A 750 -5.03 -30.17 1.49
CA PRO A 750 -6.29 -29.74 0.87
C PRO A 750 -6.87 -28.49 1.55
N ASP A 751 -6.69 -28.36 2.86
CA ASP A 751 -7.32 -27.32 3.69
C ASP A 751 -6.78 -25.90 3.45
N VAL A 752 -5.67 -25.76 2.71
CA VAL A 752 -4.97 -24.47 2.52
C VAL A 752 -5.76 -23.52 1.62
N GLN A 753 -6.47 -24.02 0.60
CA GLN A 753 -7.27 -23.17 -0.29
C GLN A 753 -8.73 -22.99 0.16
N GLY A 754 -9.19 -23.81 1.12
CA GLY A 754 -10.61 -24.06 1.36
C GLY A 754 -11.23 -24.94 0.27
N SER A 755 -12.33 -25.61 0.60
CA SER A 755 -13.14 -26.31 -0.40
C SER A 755 -13.84 -25.28 -1.30
N ASP A 756 -14.16 -25.62 -2.54
CA ASP A 756 -14.90 -24.68 -3.42
C ASP A 756 -16.37 -24.46 -2.94
N ASP A 757 -16.84 -25.25 -1.97
CA ASP A 757 -18.16 -25.16 -1.34
C ASP A 757 -18.25 -24.14 -0.17
N ASP A 758 -17.12 -23.77 0.44
CA ASP A 758 -17.04 -22.80 1.55
C ASP A 758 -17.44 -21.36 1.16
N ALA A 759 -17.72 -21.11 -0.12
CA ALA A 759 -18.20 -19.83 -0.64
C ALA A 759 -19.61 -19.41 -0.13
N SER A 760 -20.24 -20.20 0.75
CA SER A 760 -21.60 -19.97 1.27
C SER A 760 -21.78 -20.11 2.79
N GLY A 761 -20.72 -19.95 3.60
CA GLY A 761 -20.81 -19.99 5.07
C GLY A 761 -19.90 -18.98 5.80
N ALA A 762 -20.48 -18.14 6.67
CA ALA A 762 -19.72 -17.35 7.63
C ALA A 762 -19.30 -18.24 8.83
N PRO A 763 -18.16 -17.96 9.49
CA PRO A 763 -17.53 -18.93 10.40
C PRO A 763 -18.25 -19.08 11.74
N GLY A 764 -18.37 -20.32 12.22
CA GLY A 764 -18.89 -20.67 13.54
C GLY A 764 -18.32 -22.00 14.03
N LEU A 765 -17.72 -21.99 15.22
CA LEU A 765 -16.91 -23.08 15.77
C LEU A 765 -17.72 -24.34 16.14
N GLY A 766 -17.13 -25.52 15.88
CA GLY A 766 -16.76 -26.41 16.98
C GLY A 766 -17.40 -27.80 17.07
N SER A 767 -16.55 -28.84 16.90
CA SER A 767 -16.69 -30.23 17.39
C SER A 767 -17.81 -31.10 16.78
N GLY A 768 -17.62 -32.39 16.46
CA GLY A 768 -16.40 -33.22 16.51
C GLY A 768 -16.74 -34.72 16.43
N SER A 769 -15.80 -35.54 15.92
CA SER A 769 -15.74 -37.01 16.03
C SER A 769 -16.91 -37.87 15.49
N GLY A 770 -16.65 -38.67 14.45
CA GLY A 770 -17.45 -39.85 14.09
C GLY A 770 -17.23 -40.28 12.63
N GLY A 771 -16.39 -41.29 12.40
CA GLY A 771 -16.06 -41.75 11.04
C GLY A 771 -16.99 -42.84 10.50
N GLY A 772 -17.01 -43.04 9.17
CA GLY A 772 -17.67 -44.20 8.55
C GLY A 772 -18.18 -43.96 7.13
N SER A 773 -17.37 -44.31 6.13
CA SER A 773 -17.76 -44.75 4.77
C SER A 773 -18.98 -44.11 4.06
N GLY A 774 -18.69 -43.27 3.06
CA GLY A 774 -19.04 -43.53 1.66
C GLY A 774 -20.51 -43.40 1.17
N SER A 775 -20.68 -42.49 0.20
CA SER A 775 -21.70 -42.46 -0.89
C SER A 775 -22.73 -41.34 -0.83
N ALA A 776 -22.91 -40.69 -2.00
CA ALA A 776 -24.02 -39.83 -2.44
C ALA A 776 -24.34 -38.55 -1.65
N GLY A 777 -24.35 -37.41 -2.35
CA GLY A 777 -24.95 -36.18 -1.84
C GLY A 777 -26.48 -36.28 -1.87
N GLY A 778 -27.11 -36.15 -0.70
CA GLY A 778 -28.56 -36.15 -0.50
C GLY A 778 -28.95 -35.82 0.94
N ASP A 779 -28.34 -36.50 1.92
CA ASP A 779 -28.83 -36.53 3.31
C ASP A 779 -28.85 -35.17 4.05
N SER A 780 -27.95 -34.22 3.76
CA SER A 780 -27.78 -33.05 4.63
C SER A 780 -28.97 -32.08 4.67
N ASP A 781 -29.76 -32.00 3.60
CA ASP A 781 -30.99 -31.18 3.59
C ASP A 781 -32.21 -32.00 4.02
N ASP A 782 -32.31 -33.29 3.67
CA ASP A 782 -33.41 -34.17 4.14
C ASP A 782 -33.38 -34.39 5.67
N ASP A 783 -32.20 -34.54 6.28
CA ASP A 783 -32.03 -34.58 7.75
C ASP A 783 -32.55 -33.30 8.43
N LEU A 784 -32.32 -32.14 7.80
CA LEU A 784 -32.81 -30.85 8.30
C LEU A 784 -34.32 -30.71 8.13
N VAL A 785 -34.91 -31.27 7.07
CA VAL A 785 -36.36 -31.31 6.87
C VAL A 785 -37.03 -32.27 7.85
N ALA A 786 -36.43 -33.43 8.15
CA ALA A 786 -36.90 -34.34 9.18
C ALA A 786 -36.91 -33.68 10.57
N GLN A 787 -35.81 -33.02 10.96
CA GLN A 787 -35.72 -32.26 12.22
C GLN A 787 -36.70 -31.08 12.26
N ALA A 788 -36.94 -30.40 11.14
CA ALA A 788 -37.94 -29.34 11.04
C ALA A 788 -39.37 -29.88 11.20
N THR A 789 -39.67 -31.04 10.59
CA THR A 789 -40.95 -31.76 10.69
C THR A 789 -41.26 -32.11 12.14
N GLU A 790 -40.35 -32.83 12.80
CA GLU A 790 -40.49 -33.26 14.19
C GLU A 790 -40.72 -32.06 15.11
N LEU A 791 -39.92 -31.01 14.95
CA LEU A 791 -39.98 -29.82 15.78
C LEU A 791 -41.29 -29.02 15.57
N VAL A 792 -41.78 -28.89 14.35
CA VAL A 792 -43.04 -28.18 14.06
C VAL A 792 -44.25 -28.98 14.56
N VAL A 793 -44.28 -30.29 14.33
CA VAL A 793 -45.37 -31.18 14.78
C VAL A 793 -45.41 -31.28 16.31
N ARG A 794 -44.27 -31.49 16.98
CA ARG A 794 -44.22 -31.58 18.45
C ARG A 794 -44.44 -30.24 19.16
N SER A 795 -44.17 -29.10 18.51
CA SER A 795 -44.44 -27.77 19.09
C SER A 795 -45.76 -27.14 18.67
N GLN A 796 -46.45 -27.69 17.65
CA GLN A 796 -47.67 -27.16 17.04
C GLN A 796 -47.53 -25.67 16.64
N LEU A 797 -46.32 -25.26 16.20
CA LEU A 797 -45.95 -23.86 15.95
C LEU A 797 -45.12 -23.71 14.66
N GLY A 798 -45.79 -23.67 13.51
CA GLY A 798 -45.18 -23.46 12.19
C GLY A 798 -44.64 -22.06 11.93
N SER A 799 -43.56 -21.65 12.62
CA SER A 799 -42.94 -20.32 12.44
C SER A 799 -41.50 -20.39 11.94
N THR A 800 -41.21 -19.68 10.84
CA THR A 800 -39.85 -19.50 10.28
C THR A 800 -38.84 -18.99 11.33
N SER A 801 -39.27 -18.10 12.23
CA SER A 801 -38.43 -17.55 13.31
C SER A 801 -38.15 -18.56 14.42
N MET A 802 -39.02 -19.57 14.59
CA MET A 802 -38.82 -20.67 15.53
C MET A 802 -37.78 -21.65 14.98
N LEU A 803 -37.94 -22.08 13.71
CA LEU A 803 -36.97 -22.93 13.01
C LEU A 803 -35.57 -22.29 12.96
N GLN A 804 -35.47 -21.00 12.60
CA GLN A 804 -34.21 -20.25 12.62
C GLN A 804 -33.49 -20.32 13.98
N ARG A 805 -34.22 -20.22 15.10
CA ARG A 805 -33.63 -20.23 16.44
C ARG A 805 -33.28 -21.64 16.93
N LYS A 806 -34.06 -22.65 16.56
CA LYS A 806 -33.93 -24.02 17.05
C LYS A 806 -32.96 -24.86 16.23
N LEU A 807 -33.06 -24.80 14.90
CA LEU A 807 -32.16 -25.48 13.96
C LEU A 807 -30.90 -24.65 13.62
N ARG A 808 -30.78 -23.43 14.17
CA ARG A 808 -29.67 -22.48 13.94
C ARG A 808 -29.46 -22.09 12.46
N VAL A 809 -30.46 -22.31 11.60
CA VAL A 809 -30.42 -22.00 10.16
C VAL A 809 -30.72 -20.52 9.87
N GLY A 810 -30.12 -19.97 8.81
CA GLY A 810 -30.39 -18.59 8.36
C GLY A 810 -31.84 -18.39 7.88
N PHE A 811 -32.35 -17.16 7.95
CA PHE A 811 -33.75 -16.82 7.65
C PHE A 811 -34.24 -17.34 6.28
N ALA A 812 -33.41 -17.22 5.24
CA ALA A 812 -33.75 -17.72 3.90
C ALA A 812 -33.87 -19.25 3.83
N ARG A 813 -33.07 -19.99 4.62
CA ARG A 813 -33.13 -21.45 4.71
C ARG A 813 -34.32 -21.91 5.56
N ALA A 814 -34.62 -21.19 6.65
CA ALA A 814 -35.83 -21.39 7.45
C ALA A 814 -37.13 -21.13 6.65
N GLY A 815 -37.10 -20.20 5.68
CA GLY A 815 -38.18 -19.98 4.73
C GLY A 815 -38.41 -21.21 3.85
N ARG A 816 -37.37 -21.66 3.14
CA ARG A 816 -37.43 -22.86 2.29
C ARG A 816 -37.92 -24.11 3.04
N LEU A 817 -37.42 -24.35 4.26
CA LEU A 817 -37.88 -25.47 5.08
C LEU A 817 -39.39 -25.37 5.40
N MET A 818 -39.94 -24.17 5.63
CA MET A 818 -41.39 -24.01 5.83
C MET A 818 -42.20 -24.24 4.55
N ASP A 819 -41.66 -23.85 3.39
CA ASP A 819 -42.30 -24.07 2.08
C ASP A 819 -42.25 -25.55 1.69
N GLU A 820 -41.17 -26.26 1.99
CA GLU A 820 -41.03 -27.70 1.78
C GLU A 820 -41.90 -28.53 2.74
N LEU A 821 -42.08 -28.06 3.99
CA LEU A 821 -43.08 -28.62 4.91
C LEU A 821 -44.53 -28.38 4.44
N GLU A 822 -44.79 -27.34 3.65
CA GLU A 822 -46.09 -27.07 3.04
C GLU A 822 -46.32 -28.04 1.85
N GLU A 823 -45.31 -28.23 0.99
CA GLU A 823 -45.35 -29.23 -0.09
C GLU A 823 -45.51 -30.66 0.43
N ARG A 824 -44.86 -31.00 1.56
CA ARG A 824 -45.00 -32.30 2.25
C ARG A 824 -46.28 -32.41 3.10
N GLY A 825 -47.16 -31.39 3.10
CA GLY A 825 -48.46 -31.42 3.79
C GLY A 825 -48.42 -31.35 5.32
N VAL A 826 -47.27 -31.02 5.91
CA VAL A 826 -47.08 -30.92 7.37
C VAL A 826 -47.62 -29.60 7.92
N VAL A 827 -47.58 -28.53 7.12
CA VAL A 827 -48.11 -27.20 7.47
C VAL A 827 -49.03 -26.65 6.38
N GLY A 828 -49.99 -25.83 6.78
CA GLY A 828 -50.90 -25.12 5.88
C GLY A 828 -50.28 -23.88 5.25
N PRO A 829 -50.97 -23.26 4.27
CA PRO A 829 -50.43 -22.20 3.45
C PRO A 829 -50.04 -20.92 4.19
N SER A 830 -49.09 -20.18 3.63
CA SER A 830 -48.53 -18.96 4.20
C SER A 830 -49.56 -17.85 4.47
N THR A 831 -49.91 -17.64 5.75
CA THR A 831 -50.82 -16.56 6.21
C THR A 831 -50.09 -15.26 6.58
N GLY A 832 -49.10 -14.89 5.76
CA GLY A 832 -48.32 -13.65 5.92
C GLY A 832 -47.30 -13.71 7.05
N SER A 833 -47.42 -12.82 8.04
CA SER A 833 -46.46 -12.68 9.15
C SER A 833 -46.82 -13.49 10.42
N LYS A 834 -47.90 -14.27 10.38
CA LYS A 834 -48.30 -15.20 11.45
C LYS A 834 -47.66 -16.57 11.25
N ALA A 835 -47.70 -17.42 12.28
CA ALA A 835 -47.30 -18.82 12.14
C ALA A 835 -48.28 -19.55 11.21
N ARG A 836 -47.75 -20.47 10.37
CA ARG A 836 -48.55 -21.40 9.58
C ARG A 836 -49.20 -22.42 10.52
N GLU A 837 -50.40 -22.84 10.17
CA GLU A 837 -51.15 -23.89 10.86
C GLU A 837 -50.45 -25.23 10.64
N VAL A 838 -50.43 -26.10 11.65
CA VAL A 838 -49.79 -27.43 11.56
C VAL A 838 -50.88 -28.44 11.27
N LEU A 839 -50.73 -29.21 10.18
CA LEU A 839 -51.76 -30.11 9.67
C LEU A 839 -51.54 -31.57 10.08
N MET A 840 -50.33 -31.91 10.53
CA MET A 840 -49.96 -33.26 10.99
C MET A 840 -49.97 -33.34 12.53
N THR A 841 -50.53 -34.41 13.06
CA THR A 841 -50.55 -34.69 14.50
C THR A 841 -49.29 -35.46 14.95
N PRO A 842 -48.90 -35.38 16.25
CA PRO A 842 -47.77 -36.16 16.76
C PRO A 842 -47.95 -37.69 16.64
N GLU A 843 -49.19 -38.16 16.66
CA GLU A 843 -49.55 -39.58 16.59
C GLU A 843 -49.35 -40.16 15.17
N GLU A 844 -49.58 -39.35 14.13
CA GLU A 844 -49.30 -39.69 12.73
C GLU A 844 -47.80 -39.70 12.42
N LEU A 845 -47.03 -38.82 13.07
CA LEU A 845 -45.57 -38.73 12.89
C LEU A 845 -44.85 -40.00 13.41
N ASP A 846 -45.23 -40.49 14.58
CA ASP A 846 -44.62 -41.70 15.17
C ASP A 846 -45.14 -43.01 14.50
N GLY A 847 -46.20 -42.94 13.68
CA GLY A 847 -46.87 -44.09 13.05
C GLY A 847 -46.29 -44.59 11.72
N GLY A 848 -45.42 -43.81 11.05
CA GLY A 848 -44.94 -44.08 9.68
C GLY A 848 -44.01 -45.30 9.47
N GLY A 849 -43.88 -46.18 10.47
CA GLY A 849 -42.79 -47.16 10.57
C GLY A 849 -43.15 -48.65 10.50
N GLN A 850 -44.38 -49.06 10.15
CA GLN A 850 -44.69 -50.49 9.97
C GLN A 850 -46.02 -50.84 9.26
N GLY A 851 -45.92 -51.68 8.23
CA GLY A 851 -47.01 -52.59 7.78
C GLY A 851 -48.12 -51.97 6.92
N GLY A 852 -48.44 -52.60 5.78
CA GLY A 852 -49.51 -52.15 4.88
C GLY A 852 -50.51 -53.25 4.52
N GLY A 853 -51.47 -52.89 3.68
CA GLY A 853 -52.40 -53.81 3.00
C GLY A 853 -53.87 -53.67 3.42
N GLY A 854 -54.74 -53.35 2.45
CA GLY A 854 -56.20 -53.37 2.62
C GLY A 854 -56.91 -52.35 1.73
N ASP A 855 -57.77 -52.82 0.84
CA ASP A 855 -58.58 -51.99 -0.07
C ASP A 855 -59.60 -51.10 0.66
N ASP A 856 -59.83 -49.88 0.17
CA ASP A 856 -61.15 -49.49 -0.36
C ASP A 856 -61.13 -48.09 -1.00
N LEU A 857 -61.50 -48.01 -2.27
CA LEU A 857 -61.86 -46.77 -2.96
C LEU A 857 -63.36 -46.50 -2.76
N PRO A 858 -63.75 -45.23 -2.54
CA PRO A 858 -64.90 -44.72 -3.26
C PRO A 858 -64.61 -43.41 -4.00
N ALA A 859 -65.28 -43.26 -5.14
CA ALA A 859 -65.07 -42.18 -6.09
C ALA A 859 -65.99 -40.97 -5.86
N GLY A 860 -65.55 -39.80 -6.35
CA GLY A 860 -66.45 -38.96 -7.17
C GLY A 860 -67.01 -37.67 -6.59
N ALA A 861 -66.23 -36.58 -6.76
CA ALA A 861 -66.68 -35.29 -7.34
C ALA A 861 -67.68 -34.40 -6.51
N PRO A 862 -67.93 -33.13 -6.92
CA PRO A 862 -67.36 -32.38 -8.04
C PRO A 862 -66.72 -31.01 -7.72
N VAL A 863 -66.03 -30.48 -8.73
CA VAL A 863 -65.57 -29.10 -8.85
C VAL A 863 -66.75 -28.12 -8.89
N ALA A 864 -66.63 -26.98 -8.19
CA ALA A 864 -67.46 -25.80 -8.43
C ALA A 864 -66.65 -24.49 -8.24
N ALA A 865 -66.42 -23.81 -9.34
CA ALA A 865 -66.16 -22.37 -9.44
C ALA A 865 -67.05 -21.84 -10.59
N PRO A 866 -67.25 -20.52 -10.77
CA PRO A 866 -66.86 -19.38 -9.95
C PRO A 866 -68.07 -18.50 -9.55
N THR A 867 -67.83 -17.37 -8.88
CA THR A 867 -68.60 -16.13 -9.12
C THR A 867 -67.75 -14.89 -8.82
N GLU A 868 -67.87 -13.89 -9.69
CA GLU A 868 -67.17 -12.60 -9.62
C GLU A 868 -67.90 -11.60 -8.70
N ASP A 869 -67.17 -10.56 -8.29
CA ASP A 869 -67.62 -9.20 -7.94
C ASP A 869 -69.04 -8.99 -7.38
N SER A 870 -69.12 -8.57 -6.11
CA SER A 870 -69.22 -7.12 -5.78
C SER A 870 -69.70 -6.85 -4.34
N PHE A 871 -68.85 -6.25 -3.51
CA PHE A 871 -69.11 -5.03 -2.72
C PHE A 871 -67.86 -4.57 -1.94
#